data_AF-A0A8S4MM65-F1
#
_entry.id   AF-A0A8S4MM65-F1
#
_cell.length_a   1.000
_cell.length_b   1.000
_cell.length_c   1.000
_cell.angle_alpha   90.00
_cell.angle_beta   90.00
_cell.angle_gamma   90.00
#
_symmetry.space_group_name_H-M   'P 1'
#
loop_
_entity.id
_entity.type
_entity.pdbx_description
1 polymer ?
#
loop_
_entity_poly.entity_id
_entity_poly.type
_entity_poly.pdbx_seq_one_letter_code
_entity_poly.pdbx_strand_id
1 'polypeptide(L)'
;MGEKLLSNTVSTVPQTLLECLPKVRDSFDYLSYLPAASAEGLLKAVQPLLKLSMPLKDTLMLVLRKAMFSRQADARKVAVTGFLMILRHFKVLGGLPCSQSCSQSFSFSQIQVDIHTPPSSAGNEALCLEILGNLRRCLTQQADVRLLLYEGMYDVLGRNPHLGPPILEMLLSQFRRYYEAEDDVTPPLQLDPCITAQGDQVFLVEPLGHLLCSMVQCLLKCQQLASESEEPEDDEALTAIQSELGAVLESLTRRMIKCEMEDFELDKSADFSMNSGVGVKNNIFGILVLGLYEVLMEHTCMSADFSKESCEQLLQLFLNYNKLAETMKEKSVKGKSGGAKVARSLLTIRCTAKILQGLFSDDVPQHQEGLSVLRENLDLVRFIVSVAQQKIQQVCDKGHTDGSEGSNKDKLYKYCCNMARVLLRKFTSDLQAHGEDGRRSKGKAVSAMCLEGFCTIVNIICSRYPDQVAAFLTQIEPGGDDVEEEEEAVTNMDDQERVNFHIKRFQRMVVNVVTSSDDDVSPRDAVQLVNVISLLSRHLPPDSDHLIQLHAWVNRLCAEQNLDDSGMTKALLSLLFSLTAQTSTSLTILRDLAQDVHSQMGDIDQDVEVEDQTQFALVTPRTAPPVLALVLGQVDRVLEEVDWVIGKMKAELS
;
A
#
# COMPACT_ATOMS: atom_id res chain seq x y z
N MET A 1 -5.40 -12.09 19.78
CA MET A 1 -4.52 -12.24 20.97
C MET A 1 -3.96 -13.66 21.09
N GLY A 2 -4.78 -14.71 20.97
CA GLY A 2 -4.33 -16.12 21.02
C GLY A 2 -3.30 -16.52 19.95
N GLU A 3 -3.44 -16.08 18.70
CA GLU A 3 -2.51 -16.42 17.60
C GLU A 3 -1.09 -15.87 17.82
N LYS A 4 -0.97 -14.63 18.29
CA LYS A 4 0.34 -14.02 18.63
C LYS A 4 1.01 -14.74 19.80
N LEU A 5 0.23 -15.14 20.80
CA LEU A 5 0.75 -15.92 21.93
C LEU A 5 1.26 -17.28 21.45
N LEU A 6 0.47 -18.01 20.67
CA LEU A 6 0.88 -19.30 20.09
C LEU A 6 2.16 -19.16 19.25
N SER A 7 2.19 -18.17 18.34
CA SER A 7 3.37 -17.90 17.50
C SER A 7 4.61 -17.62 18.35
N ASN A 8 4.48 -16.83 19.41
CA ASN A 8 5.58 -16.54 20.32
C ASN A 8 6.01 -17.80 21.08
N THR A 9 5.08 -18.58 21.64
CA THR A 9 5.40 -19.82 22.36
C THR A 9 6.12 -20.83 21.45
N VAL A 10 5.62 -21.02 20.22
CA VAL A 10 6.24 -21.90 19.22
C VAL A 10 7.63 -21.42 18.82
N SER A 11 7.81 -20.11 18.64
CA SER A 11 9.10 -19.55 18.24
C SER A 11 10.14 -19.61 19.37
N THR A 12 9.71 -19.45 20.62
CA THR A 12 10.61 -19.36 21.78
C THR A 12 11.02 -20.74 22.28
N VAL A 13 10.10 -21.70 22.31
CA VAL A 13 10.37 -23.05 22.85
C VAL A 13 9.76 -24.15 21.96
N PRO A 14 10.20 -24.27 20.69
CA PRO A 14 9.62 -25.23 19.74
C PRO A 14 9.77 -26.69 20.21
N GLN A 15 10.86 -27.00 20.93
CA GLN A 15 11.17 -28.35 21.41
C GLN A 15 10.16 -28.87 22.44
N THR A 16 9.76 -28.03 23.41
CA THR A 16 8.75 -28.42 24.44
C THR A 16 7.37 -28.63 23.82
N LEU A 17 7.05 -27.90 22.75
CA LEU A 17 5.79 -28.08 22.02
C LEU A 17 5.76 -29.34 21.17
N LEU A 18 6.89 -30.01 20.93
CA LEU A 18 6.90 -31.33 20.29
C LEU A 18 6.18 -32.38 21.14
N GLU A 19 6.16 -32.21 22.47
CA GLU A 19 5.41 -33.09 23.38
C GLU A 19 3.88 -32.91 23.25
N CYS A 20 3.44 -31.77 22.70
CA CYS A 20 2.05 -31.44 22.45
C CYS A 20 1.62 -31.67 20.99
N LEU A 21 2.45 -32.32 20.16
CA LEU A 21 2.15 -32.60 18.75
C LEU A 21 0.77 -33.22 18.49
N PRO A 22 0.24 -34.14 19.30
CA PRO A 22 -1.10 -34.69 19.08
C PRO A 22 -2.17 -33.61 19.07
N LYS A 23 -2.13 -32.65 20.01
CA LYS A 23 -3.10 -31.56 20.07
C LYS A 23 -2.96 -30.58 18.91
N VAL A 24 -1.72 -30.32 18.47
CA VAL A 24 -1.46 -29.50 17.28
C VAL A 24 -2.00 -30.21 16.04
N ARG A 25 -1.82 -31.52 15.94
CA ARG A 25 -2.35 -32.34 14.86
C ARG A 25 -3.87 -32.31 14.81
N ASP A 26 -4.54 -32.48 15.95
CA ASP A 26 -6.00 -32.42 16.07
C ASP A 26 -6.53 -31.05 15.62
N SER A 27 -5.77 -29.97 15.85
CA SER A 27 -6.16 -28.63 15.40
C SER A 27 -6.27 -28.51 13.87
N PHE A 28 -5.51 -29.32 13.10
CA PHE A 28 -5.58 -29.32 11.64
C PHE A 28 -6.89 -29.89 11.12
N ASP A 29 -7.55 -30.79 11.85
CA ASP A 29 -8.86 -31.31 11.43
C ASP A 29 -9.94 -30.22 11.43
N TYR A 30 -9.74 -29.15 12.20
CA TYR A 30 -10.64 -27.99 12.24
C TYR A 30 -10.27 -26.89 11.23
N LEU A 31 -9.12 -27.00 10.54
CA LEU A 31 -8.54 -25.92 9.73
C LEU A 31 -9.50 -25.42 8.63
N SER A 32 -10.24 -26.32 7.98
CA SER A 32 -11.21 -26.00 6.93
C SER A 32 -12.48 -25.30 7.42
N TYR A 33 -12.73 -25.33 8.74
CA TYR A 33 -13.90 -24.71 9.37
C TYR A 33 -13.57 -23.36 10.02
N LEU A 34 -12.28 -23.02 10.10
CA LEU A 34 -11.84 -21.73 10.63
C LEU A 34 -12.07 -20.62 9.60
N PRO A 35 -12.35 -19.38 10.05
CA PRO A 35 -12.26 -18.21 9.19
C PRO A 35 -10.86 -18.11 8.56
N ALA A 36 -10.78 -17.65 7.31
CA ALA A 36 -9.53 -17.63 6.54
C ALA A 36 -8.36 -16.95 7.27
N ALA A 37 -8.62 -15.83 7.95
CA ALA A 37 -7.62 -15.10 8.73
C ALA A 37 -7.05 -15.94 9.90
N SER A 38 -7.92 -16.68 10.60
CA SER A 38 -7.49 -17.54 11.72
C SER A 38 -6.78 -18.81 11.25
N ALA A 39 -7.21 -19.37 10.12
CA ALA A 39 -6.49 -20.49 9.50
C ALA A 39 -5.08 -20.06 9.07
N GLU A 40 -4.94 -18.90 8.43
CA GLU A 40 -3.65 -18.32 8.06
C GLU A 40 -2.78 -18.03 9.30
N GLY A 41 -3.36 -17.44 10.35
CA GLY A 41 -2.68 -17.17 11.62
C GLY A 41 -2.17 -18.44 12.29
N LEU A 42 -2.98 -19.51 12.32
CA LEU A 42 -2.59 -20.82 12.84
C LEU A 42 -1.45 -21.43 12.02
N LEU A 43 -1.58 -21.43 10.69
CA LEU A 43 -0.57 -21.96 9.76
C LEU A 43 0.79 -21.26 9.95
N LYS A 44 0.80 -19.92 10.05
CA LYS A 44 2.01 -19.14 10.35
C LYS A 44 2.58 -19.48 11.72
N ALA A 45 1.74 -19.61 12.75
CA ALA A 45 2.19 -19.90 14.11
C ALA A 45 2.84 -21.27 14.25
N VAL A 46 2.31 -22.31 13.56
CA VAL A 46 2.86 -23.68 13.63
C VAL A 46 4.03 -23.92 12.67
N GLN A 47 4.34 -22.95 11.80
CA GLN A 47 5.38 -23.07 10.78
C GLN A 47 6.74 -23.57 11.32
N PRO A 48 7.26 -23.10 12.48
CA PRO A 48 8.52 -23.63 13.02
C PRO A 48 8.46 -25.12 13.35
N LEU A 49 7.30 -25.63 13.81
CA LEU A 49 7.11 -27.05 14.12
C LEU A 49 7.12 -27.92 12.86
N LEU A 50 6.56 -27.42 11.75
CA LEU A 50 6.54 -28.14 10.46
C LEU A 50 7.95 -28.39 9.90
N LYS A 51 8.94 -27.55 10.26
CA LYS A 51 10.34 -27.76 9.90
C LYS A 51 11.02 -28.86 10.72
N LEU A 52 10.48 -29.15 11.91
CA LEU A 52 11.05 -30.11 12.87
C LEU A 52 10.38 -31.49 12.80
N SER A 53 9.11 -31.56 12.38
CA SER A 53 8.32 -32.81 12.40
C SER A 53 7.75 -33.15 11.02
N MET A 54 8.35 -34.14 10.35
CA MET A 54 7.82 -34.69 9.10
C MET A 54 6.41 -35.28 9.25
N PRO A 55 6.07 -36.06 10.29
CA PRO A 55 4.69 -36.57 10.46
C PRO A 55 3.63 -35.48 10.58
N LEU A 56 3.98 -34.35 11.21
CA LEU A 56 3.09 -33.19 11.31
C LEU A 56 2.88 -32.54 9.93
N LYS A 57 3.97 -32.40 9.17
CA LYS A 57 3.94 -31.91 7.78
C LYS A 57 3.08 -32.81 6.88
N ASP A 58 3.24 -34.12 6.95
CA ASP A 58 2.46 -35.08 6.16
C ASP A 58 0.96 -35.03 6.51
N THR A 59 0.65 -34.90 7.81
CA THR A 59 -0.74 -34.73 8.22
C THR A 59 -1.33 -33.44 7.66
N LEU A 60 -0.59 -32.32 7.76
CA LEU A 60 -1.04 -31.05 7.20
C LEU A 60 -1.25 -31.14 5.68
N MET A 61 -0.30 -31.72 4.95
CA MET A 61 -0.39 -31.95 3.50
C MET A 61 -1.65 -32.72 3.11
N LEU A 62 -1.97 -33.78 3.87
CA LEU A 62 -3.16 -34.60 3.64
C LEU A 62 -4.45 -33.81 3.92
N VAL A 63 -4.50 -33.01 4.99
CA VAL A 63 -5.63 -32.15 5.32
C VAL A 63 -5.85 -31.08 4.24
N LEU A 64 -4.80 -30.38 3.82
CA LEU A 64 -4.87 -29.36 2.76
C LEU A 64 -5.30 -29.98 1.44
N ARG A 65 -4.76 -31.16 1.08
CA ARG A 65 -5.19 -31.89 -0.12
C ARG A 65 -6.68 -32.23 -0.04
N LYS A 66 -7.21 -32.70 1.08
CA LYS A 66 -8.65 -32.94 1.24
C LYS A 66 -9.46 -31.65 1.11
N ALA A 67 -9.01 -30.57 1.74
CA ALA A 67 -9.68 -29.27 1.73
C ALA A 67 -9.82 -28.69 0.31
N MET A 68 -8.87 -28.97 -0.60
CA MET A 68 -8.96 -28.61 -2.03
C MET A 68 -10.16 -29.22 -2.78
N PHE A 69 -10.73 -30.32 -2.28
CA PHE A 69 -11.91 -30.99 -2.84
C PHE A 69 -13.20 -30.65 -2.08
N SER A 70 -13.11 -29.78 -1.07
CA SER A 70 -14.28 -29.33 -0.33
C SER A 70 -15.27 -28.61 -1.24
N ARG A 71 -16.56 -28.77 -0.95
CA ARG A 71 -17.63 -28.00 -1.60
C ARG A 71 -17.65 -26.55 -1.15
N GLN A 72 -17.08 -26.24 0.01
CA GLN A 72 -17.01 -24.89 0.56
C GLN A 72 -15.85 -24.12 -0.08
N ALA A 73 -16.14 -22.89 -0.54
CA ALA A 73 -15.12 -22.01 -1.11
C ALA A 73 -14.03 -21.69 -0.07
N ASP A 74 -14.40 -21.39 1.17
CA ASP A 74 -13.47 -20.97 2.21
C ASP A 74 -12.48 -22.08 2.59
N ALA A 75 -12.94 -23.33 2.67
CA ALA A 75 -12.05 -24.47 2.87
C ALA A 75 -10.99 -24.60 1.75
N ARG A 76 -11.37 -24.32 0.50
CA ARG A 76 -10.44 -24.31 -0.64
C ARG A 76 -9.48 -23.12 -0.58
N LYS A 77 -9.96 -21.94 -0.18
CA LYS A 77 -9.10 -20.75 0.07
C LYS A 77 -8.03 -21.05 1.12
N VAL A 78 -8.43 -21.66 2.24
CA VAL A 78 -7.51 -22.10 3.31
C VAL A 78 -6.49 -23.12 2.79
N ALA A 79 -6.93 -24.05 1.95
CA ALA A 79 -6.03 -25.03 1.35
C ALA A 79 -4.95 -24.37 0.48
N VAL A 80 -5.34 -23.41 -0.37
CA VAL A 80 -4.43 -22.64 -1.21
C VAL A 80 -3.44 -21.85 -0.36
N THR A 81 -3.91 -21.13 0.66
CA THR A 81 -3.04 -20.39 1.59
C THR A 81 -2.03 -21.31 2.28
N GLY A 82 -2.46 -22.50 2.71
CA GLY A 82 -1.56 -23.50 3.31
C GLY A 82 -0.51 -24.02 2.35
N PHE A 83 -0.88 -24.38 1.11
CA PHE A 83 0.07 -24.83 0.11
C PHE A 83 1.06 -23.74 -0.30
N LEU A 84 0.60 -22.49 -0.48
CA LEU A 84 1.48 -21.35 -0.75
C LEU A 84 2.46 -21.10 0.40
N MET A 85 2.02 -21.20 1.65
CA MET A 85 2.90 -21.08 2.82
C MET A 85 3.98 -22.16 2.81
N ILE A 86 3.61 -23.42 2.53
CA ILE A 86 4.56 -24.53 2.43
C ILE A 86 5.59 -24.24 1.33
N LEU A 87 5.14 -23.87 0.13
CA LEU A 87 6.03 -23.52 -0.97
C LEU A 87 6.96 -22.34 -0.65
N ARG A 88 6.58 -21.37 0.20
CA ARG A 88 7.46 -20.25 0.60
C ARG A 88 8.57 -20.64 1.56
N HIS A 89 8.45 -21.77 2.26
CA HIS A 89 9.29 -22.08 3.42
C HIS A 89 10.07 -23.38 3.33
N PHE A 90 9.67 -24.29 2.45
CA PHE A 90 10.42 -25.50 2.14
C PHE A 90 11.19 -25.29 0.84
N LYS A 91 12.48 -25.01 0.96
CA LYS A 91 13.33 -24.70 -0.19
C LYS A 91 13.71 -25.95 -0.97
N VAL A 92 13.60 -25.85 -2.29
CA VAL A 92 14.36 -26.72 -3.20
C VAL A 92 15.81 -26.22 -3.15
N LEU A 93 16.71 -27.02 -2.62
CA LEU A 93 18.15 -26.75 -2.68
C LEU A 93 18.62 -27.38 -3.99
N GLY A 94 19.15 -26.58 -4.92
CA GLY A 94 19.51 -27.00 -6.29
C GLY A 94 20.12 -28.41 -6.34
N GLY A 95 19.49 -29.29 -7.11
CA GLY A 95 19.91 -30.68 -7.24
C GLY A 95 19.26 -31.37 -8.44
N LEU A 96 19.99 -31.35 -9.56
CA LEU A 96 19.77 -32.03 -10.85
C LEU A 96 18.74 -31.40 -11.82
N PRO A 97 19.02 -31.43 -13.14
CA PRO A 97 18.16 -30.82 -14.16
C PRO A 97 16.80 -31.50 -14.31
N CYS A 98 15.76 -30.67 -14.45
CA CYS A 98 14.33 -30.96 -14.50
C CYS A 98 13.89 -31.99 -15.56
N SER A 99 14.74 -32.31 -16.54
CA SER A 99 14.37 -33.07 -17.74
C SER A 99 14.01 -34.55 -17.52
N GLN A 100 14.22 -35.12 -16.32
CA GLN A 100 13.94 -36.55 -16.06
C GLN A 100 12.84 -36.81 -15.01
N SER A 101 12.42 -35.80 -14.24
CA SER A 101 11.51 -35.99 -13.09
C SER A 101 10.02 -35.90 -13.44
N CYS A 102 9.66 -35.39 -14.63
CA CYS A 102 8.27 -35.14 -15.03
C CYS A 102 7.44 -36.39 -15.35
N SER A 103 7.97 -37.61 -15.21
CA SER A 103 7.30 -38.83 -15.66
C SER A 103 6.99 -39.88 -14.59
N GLN A 104 7.41 -39.71 -13.32
CA GLN A 104 7.10 -40.68 -12.27
C GLN A 104 6.49 -40.03 -11.02
N SER A 105 5.26 -40.42 -10.70
CA SER A 105 4.65 -40.15 -9.40
C SER A 105 5.41 -40.93 -8.33
N PHE A 106 6.31 -40.28 -7.59
CA PHE A 106 6.97 -40.91 -6.45
C PHE A 106 5.93 -41.14 -5.34
N SER A 107 5.63 -42.41 -5.06
CA SER A 107 4.88 -42.80 -3.88
C SER A 107 5.79 -42.67 -2.66
N PHE A 108 5.44 -41.78 -1.72
CA PHE A 108 6.15 -41.59 -0.44
C PHE A 108 6.23 -42.85 0.44
N SER A 109 5.54 -43.93 0.07
CA SER A 109 5.45 -45.17 0.85
C SER A 109 6.71 -46.05 0.86
N GLN A 110 7.79 -45.68 0.15
CA GLN A 110 9.00 -46.53 0.04
C GLN A 110 10.33 -45.80 0.25
N ILE A 111 10.35 -44.59 0.82
CA ILE A 111 11.60 -44.00 1.30
C ILE A 111 11.91 -44.66 2.65
N GLN A 112 12.86 -45.59 2.67
CA GLN A 112 13.40 -46.13 3.92
C GLN A 112 13.91 -44.99 4.79
N VAL A 113 13.42 -44.94 6.03
CA VAL A 113 13.83 -43.98 7.05
C VAL A 113 15.24 -44.34 7.48
N ASP A 114 16.24 -43.79 6.81
CA ASP A 114 17.60 -43.78 7.32
C ASP A 114 17.79 -42.52 8.16
N ILE A 115 18.02 -42.70 9.47
CA ILE A 115 18.00 -41.65 10.51
C ILE A 115 19.19 -40.66 10.37
N HIS A 116 20.09 -40.89 9.40
CA HIS A 116 21.30 -40.12 9.20
C HIS A 116 21.42 -39.38 7.85
N THR A 117 20.38 -39.33 7.02
CA THR A 117 20.42 -38.53 5.78
C THR A 117 19.80 -37.13 6.01
N PRO A 118 20.52 -36.02 5.76
CA PRO A 118 19.89 -34.69 5.74
C PRO A 118 18.75 -34.68 4.70
N PRO A 119 17.70 -33.86 4.88
CA PRO A 119 16.55 -33.83 3.98
C PRO A 119 17.05 -33.71 2.53
N SER A 120 16.83 -34.77 1.74
CA SER A 120 17.40 -34.85 0.41
C SER A 120 16.80 -33.75 -0.47
N SER A 121 17.65 -32.99 -1.14
CA SER A 121 17.28 -31.86 -2.00
C SER A 121 16.23 -32.28 -3.05
N ALA A 122 16.41 -33.47 -3.65
CA ALA A 122 15.49 -34.09 -4.60
C ALA A 122 14.09 -34.40 -4.01
N GLY A 123 14.00 -34.74 -2.72
CA GLY A 123 12.72 -35.00 -2.05
C GLY A 123 11.88 -33.72 -1.85
N ASN A 124 12.54 -32.59 -1.58
CA ASN A 124 11.88 -31.29 -1.47
C ASN A 124 11.42 -30.76 -2.83
N GLU A 125 12.20 -31.00 -3.89
CA GLU A 125 11.81 -30.65 -5.26
C GLU A 125 10.55 -31.40 -5.70
N ALA A 126 10.56 -32.74 -5.59
CA ALA A 126 9.42 -33.57 -5.95
C ALA A 126 8.15 -33.16 -5.20
N LEU A 127 8.27 -32.85 -3.91
CA LEU A 127 7.17 -32.35 -3.10
C LEU A 127 6.67 -30.99 -3.59
N CYS A 128 7.55 -30.04 -3.91
CA CYS A 128 7.14 -28.73 -4.40
C CYS A 128 6.41 -28.84 -5.75
N LEU A 129 6.89 -29.69 -6.65
CA LEU A 129 6.22 -29.99 -7.92
C LEU A 129 4.88 -30.69 -7.72
N GLU A 130 4.78 -31.63 -6.76
CA GLU A 130 3.51 -32.26 -6.38
C GLU A 130 2.51 -31.21 -5.85
N ILE A 131 2.96 -30.27 -5.02
CA ILE A 131 2.12 -29.17 -4.53
C ILE A 131 1.68 -28.28 -5.69
N LEU A 132 2.58 -27.88 -6.59
CA LEU A 132 2.21 -27.10 -7.79
C LEU A 132 1.20 -27.86 -8.66
N GLY A 133 1.38 -29.17 -8.83
CA GLY A 133 0.40 -30.04 -9.52
C GLY A 133 -0.98 -30.01 -8.85
N ASN A 134 -1.05 -30.02 -7.52
CA ASN A 134 -2.30 -29.86 -6.78
C ASN A 134 -2.90 -28.45 -6.95
N LEU A 135 -2.05 -27.42 -6.94
CA LEU A 135 -2.46 -26.02 -7.12
C LEU A 135 -2.98 -25.72 -8.53
N ARG A 136 -2.53 -26.42 -9.58
CA ARG A 136 -3.11 -26.30 -10.94
C ARG A 136 -4.63 -26.53 -10.96
N ARG A 137 -5.16 -27.35 -10.04
CA ARG A 137 -6.62 -27.55 -9.91
C ARG A 137 -7.35 -26.25 -9.56
N CYS A 138 -6.73 -25.31 -8.84
CA CYS A 138 -7.31 -24.01 -8.49
C CYS A 138 -7.72 -23.21 -9.73
N LEU A 139 -7.01 -23.35 -10.84
CA LEU A 139 -7.27 -22.65 -12.11
C LEU A 139 -8.61 -23.03 -12.76
N THR A 140 -9.27 -24.08 -12.24
CA THR A 140 -10.62 -24.50 -12.65
C THR A 140 -11.69 -24.17 -11.61
N GLN A 141 -11.32 -23.57 -10.48
CA GLN A 141 -12.21 -23.25 -9.37
C GLN A 141 -12.77 -21.82 -9.49
N GLN A 142 -13.43 -21.33 -8.43
CA GLN A 142 -14.04 -19.99 -8.40
C GLN A 142 -12.99 -18.88 -8.48
N ALA A 143 -13.38 -17.71 -8.97
CA ALA A 143 -12.49 -16.56 -9.16
C ALA A 143 -11.69 -16.20 -7.90
N ASP A 144 -12.33 -16.17 -6.73
CA ASP A 144 -11.64 -15.87 -5.46
C ASP A 144 -10.50 -16.86 -5.13
N VAL A 145 -10.62 -18.13 -5.52
CA VAL A 145 -9.56 -19.13 -5.28
C VAL A 145 -8.40 -18.92 -6.26
N ARG A 146 -8.71 -18.56 -7.52
CA ARG A 146 -7.70 -18.19 -8.52
C ARG A 146 -6.95 -16.93 -8.12
N LEU A 147 -7.68 -15.94 -7.60
CA LEU A 147 -7.10 -14.69 -7.10
C LEU A 147 -6.03 -14.95 -6.03
N LEU A 148 -6.36 -15.76 -5.01
CA LEU A 148 -5.38 -16.14 -3.97
C LEU A 148 -4.16 -16.86 -4.53
N LEU A 149 -4.35 -17.70 -5.55
CA LEU A 149 -3.25 -18.37 -6.23
C LEU A 149 -2.33 -17.34 -6.91
N TYR A 150 -2.91 -16.43 -7.70
CA TYR A 150 -2.18 -15.43 -8.47
C TYR A 150 -1.41 -14.45 -7.58
N GLU A 151 -2.02 -13.96 -6.51
CA GLU A 151 -1.37 -13.11 -5.50
C GLU A 151 -0.26 -13.87 -4.75
N GLY A 152 -0.42 -15.19 -4.61
CA GLY A 152 0.49 -16.06 -3.88
C GLY A 152 1.80 -16.37 -4.59
N MET A 153 1.79 -16.47 -5.92
CA MET A 153 2.90 -17.01 -6.74
C MET A 153 4.16 -16.16 -6.66
N TYR A 154 4.03 -14.83 -6.67
CA TYR A 154 5.18 -13.92 -6.60
C TYR A 154 6.04 -14.18 -5.36
N ASP A 155 5.40 -14.32 -4.19
CA ASP A 155 6.11 -14.55 -2.93
C ASP A 155 6.74 -15.95 -2.86
N VAL A 156 6.09 -16.96 -3.47
CA VAL A 156 6.68 -18.31 -3.60
C VAL A 156 7.97 -18.22 -4.40
N LEU A 157 7.91 -17.59 -5.57
CA LEU A 157 9.06 -17.40 -6.45
C LEU A 157 10.20 -16.64 -5.75
N GLY A 158 9.87 -15.57 -5.02
CA GLY A 158 10.86 -14.78 -4.28
C GLY A 158 11.59 -15.55 -3.18
N ARG A 159 11.04 -16.68 -2.70
CA ARG A 159 11.68 -17.55 -1.71
C ARG A 159 12.32 -18.80 -2.32
N ASN A 160 11.75 -19.31 -3.42
CA ASN A 160 12.16 -20.51 -4.14
C ASN A 160 12.31 -20.21 -5.65
N PRO A 161 13.43 -19.61 -6.09
CA PRO A 161 13.65 -19.25 -7.49
C PRO A 161 13.57 -20.42 -8.48
N HIS A 162 13.98 -21.63 -8.07
CA HIS A 162 13.91 -22.84 -8.91
C HIS A 162 12.48 -23.25 -9.30
N LEU A 163 11.45 -22.70 -8.63
CA LEU A 163 10.05 -22.90 -9.05
C LEU A 163 9.62 -21.92 -10.16
N GLY A 164 10.51 -21.04 -10.62
CA GLY A 164 10.28 -20.08 -11.71
C GLY A 164 9.70 -20.70 -12.97
N PRO A 165 10.41 -21.65 -13.62
CA PRO A 165 9.93 -22.28 -14.84
C PRO A 165 8.53 -22.92 -14.70
N PRO A 166 8.26 -23.82 -13.72
CA PRO A 166 6.94 -24.44 -13.61
C PRO A 166 5.82 -23.46 -13.21
N ILE A 167 6.13 -22.38 -12.48
CA ILE A 167 5.16 -21.32 -12.16
C ILE A 167 4.82 -20.51 -13.41
N LEU A 168 5.83 -20.03 -14.15
CA LEU A 168 5.62 -19.24 -15.37
C LEU A 168 4.88 -20.05 -16.43
N GLU A 169 5.22 -21.32 -16.62
CA GLU A 169 4.52 -22.22 -17.54
C GLU A 169 3.05 -22.42 -17.13
N MET A 170 2.77 -22.58 -15.82
CA MET A 170 1.41 -22.69 -15.31
C MET A 170 0.59 -21.41 -15.59
N LEU A 171 1.17 -20.24 -15.38
CA LEU A 171 0.49 -18.96 -15.62
C LEU A 171 0.28 -18.72 -17.12
N LEU A 172 1.30 -18.97 -17.95
CA LEU A 172 1.23 -18.81 -19.40
C LEU A 172 0.20 -19.79 -20.01
N SER A 173 0.21 -21.05 -19.61
CA SER A 173 -0.76 -22.05 -20.09
C SER A 173 -2.20 -21.68 -19.74
N GLN A 174 -2.45 -21.08 -18.57
CA GLN A 174 -3.75 -20.54 -18.24
C GLN A 174 -4.09 -19.30 -19.07
N PHE A 175 -3.15 -18.37 -19.26
CA PHE A 175 -3.36 -17.14 -20.01
C PHE A 175 -3.71 -17.41 -21.48
N ARG A 176 -3.06 -18.40 -22.11
CA ARG A 176 -3.33 -18.84 -23.49
C ARG A 176 -4.78 -19.22 -23.77
N ARG A 177 -5.53 -19.62 -22.75
CA ARG A 177 -6.95 -19.98 -22.91
C ARG A 177 -7.82 -18.76 -23.25
N TYR A 178 -7.29 -17.55 -23.07
CA TYR A 178 -7.98 -16.29 -23.28
C TYR A 178 -7.27 -15.41 -24.31
N TYR A 179 -6.11 -15.82 -24.83
CA TYR A 179 -5.27 -15.04 -25.73
C TYR A 179 -5.39 -15.50 -27.19
N GLU A 180 -5.61 -14.56 -28.08
CA GLU A 180 -5.66 -14.79 -29.53
C GLU A 180 -4.26 -14.71 -30.12
N ALA A 181 -3.75 -15.84 -30.63
CA ALA A 181 -2.40 -15.94 -31.16
C ALA A 181 -2.23 -15.28 -32.55
N GLU A 182 -3.32 -15.13 -33.30
CA GLU A 182 -3.31 -14.49 -34.61
C GLU A 182 -3.14 -12.96 -34.45
N ASP A 183 -2.11 -12.39 -35.08
CA ASP A 183 -1.71 -10.98 -34.90
C ASP A 183 -2.72 -9.98 -35.48
N ASP A 184 -3.56 -10.44 -36.39
CA ASP A 184 -4.60 -9.70 -37.10
C ASP A 184 -5.95 -9.71 -36.37
N VAL A 185 -6.07 -10.43 -35.26
CA VAL A 185 -7.27 -10.45 -34.42
C VAL A 185 -7.23 -9.33 -33.38
N THR A 186 -8.26 -8.50 -33.40
CA THR A 186 -8.58 -7.48 -32.38
C THR A 186 -10.01 -7.69 -31.88
N PRO A 187 -10.25 -7.74 -30.56
CA PRO A 187 -9.28 -7.58 -29.48
C PRO A 187 -8.38 -8.82 -29.29
N PRO A 188 -7.16 -8.67 -28.73
CA PRO A 188 -6.21 -9.77 -28.54
C PRO A 188 -6.60 -10.76 -27.43
N LEU A 189 -7.68 -10.47 -26.69
CA LEU A 189 -8.13 -11.23 -25.52
C LEU A 189 -9.63 -11.50 -25.56
N GLN A 190 -10.02 -12.74 -25.32
CA GLN A 190 -11.41 -13.17 -25.21
C GLN A 190 -11.95 -12.98 -23.79
N LEU A 191 -12.96 -12.10 -23.63
CA LEU A 191 -13.55 -11.79 -22.33
C LEU A 191 -14.72 -12.71 -21.94
N ASP A 192 -15.47 -13.26 -22.90
CA ASP A 192 -16.62 -14.14 -22.60
C ASP A 192 -16.29 -15.35 -21.73
N PRO A 193 -15.15 -16.06 -21.92
CA PRO A 193 -14.77 -17.17 -21.05
C PRO A 193 -14.44 -16.73 -19.61
N CYS A 194 -14.27 -15.43 -19.35
CA CYS A 194 -13.97 -14.89 -18.03
C CYS A 194 -15.21 -14.77 -17.13
N ILE A 195 -16.42 -14.98 -17.66
CA ILE A 195 -17.68 -14.89 -16.91
C ILE A 195 -18.53 -16.15 -17.07
N THR A 196 -19.51 -16.30 -16.19
CA THR A 196 -20.58 -17.28 -16.34
C THR A 196 -21.92 -16.67 -15.94
N ALA A 197 -22.97 -16.99 -16.68
CA ALA A 197 -24.33 -16.55 -16.37
C ALA A 197 -25.12 -17.73 -15.78
N GLN A 198 -25.79 -17.48 -14.66
CA GLN A 198 -26.76 -18.41 -14.06
C GLN A 198 -28.08 -17.66 -13.87
N GLY A 199 -29.01 -17.84 -14.82
CA GLY A 199 -30.21 -17.01 -14.90
C GLY A 199 -29.84 -15.54 -15.14
N ASP A 200 -30.41 -14.63 -14.35
CA ASP A 200 -30.15 -13.19 -14.44
C ASP A 200 -28.86 -12.75 -13.72
N GLN A 201 -28.14 -13.67 -13.06
CA GLN A 201 -26.91 -13.36 -12.34
C GLN A 201 -25.68 -13.68 -13.18
N VAL A 202 -24.77 -12.71 -13.29
CA VAL A 202 -23.48 -12.85 -13.95
C VAL A 202 -22.38 -12.90 -12.90
N PHE A 203 -21.52 -13.91 -12.99
CA PHE A 203 -20.42 -14.13 -12.07
C PHE A 203 -19.08 -14.09 -12.79
N LEU A 204 -18.10 -13.46 -12.15
CA LEU A 204 -16.71 -13.54 -12.58
C LEU A 204 -16.17 -14.96 -12.37
N VAL A 205 -15.55 -15.51 -13.41
CA VAL A 205 -14.89 -16.81 -13.41
C VAL A 205 -13.39 -16.64 -13.40
N GLU A 206 -12.83 -15.85 -14.31
CA GLU A 206 -11.39 -15.61 -14.44
C GLU A 206 -11.06 -14.14 -14.17
N PRO A 207 -10.32 -13.81 -13.09
CA PRO A 207 -9.81 -12.47 -12.88
C PRO A 207 -8.61 -12.20 -13.80
N LEU A 208 -8.86 -12.05 -15.11
CA LEU A 208 -7.84 -12.02 -16.15
C LEU A 208 -6.73 -10.98 -15.93
N GLY A 209 -7.08 -9.79 -15.43
CA GLY A 209 -6.09 -8.77 -15.04
C GLY A 209 -5.14 -9.24 -13.94
N HIS A 210 -5.61 -10.02 -12.97
CA HIS A 210 -4.76 -10.59 -11.91
C HIS A 210 -3.91 -11.76 -12.40
N LEU A 211 -4.41 -12.55 -13.35
CA LEU A 211 -3.61 -13.57 -14.03
C LEU A 211 -2.44 -12.93 -14.78
N LEU A 212 -2.72 -11.91 -15.60
CA LEU A 212 -1.69 -11.15 -16.32
C LEU A 212 -0.72 -10.49 -15.33
N CYS A 213 -1.23 -9.88 -14.25
CA CYS A 213 -0.39 -9.28 -13.20
C CYS A 213 0.56 -10.32 -12.61
N SER A 214 0.06 -11.47 -12.15
CA SER A 214 0.89 -12.54 -11.59
C SER A 214 1.96 -13.00 -12.58
N MET A 215 1.59 -13.17 -13.85
CA MET A 215 2.51 -13.56 -14.92
C MET A 215 3.62 -12.53 -15.14
N VAL A 216 3.28 -11.24 -15.26
CA VAL A 216 4.24 -10.13 -15.42
C VAL A 216 5.14 -10.01 -14.19
N GLN A 217 4.58 -10.04 -12.98
CA GLN A 217 5.36 -9.90 -11.75
C GLN A 217 6.33 -11.07 -11.54
N CYS A 218 5.91 -12.29 -11.87
CA CYS A 218 6.80 -13.46 -11.83
C CYS A 218 7.90 -13.35 -12.90
N LEU A 219 7.59 -12.90 -14.11
CA LEU A 219 8.57 -12.69 -15.18
C LEU A 219 9.64 -11.68 -14.75
N LEU A 220 9.21 -10.49 -14.33
CA LEU A 220 10.10 -9.42 -13.85
C LEU A 220 10.95 -9.88 -12.66
N LYS A 221 10.40 -10.72 -11.78
CA LYS A 221 11.16 -11.27 -10.64
C LYS A 221 12.24 -12.25 -11.09
N CYS A 222 11.94 -13.14 -12.04
CA CYS A 222 12.95 -14.04 -12.61
C CYS A 222 14.07 -13.26 -13.30
N GLN A 223 13.73 -12.24 -14.09
CA GLN A 223 14.73 -11.38 -14.74
C GLN A 223 15.60 -10.64 -13.73
N GLN A 224 14.99 -10.09 -12.67
CA GLN A 224 15.72 -9.45 -11.57
C GLN A 224 16.69 -10.43 -10.89
N LEU A 225 16.23 -11.63 -10.55
CA LEU A 225 17.07 -12.63 -9.89
C LEU A 225 18.25 -13.08 -10.78
N ALA A 226 18.03 -13.18 -12.10
CA ALA A 226 19.09 -13.48 -13.05
C ALA A 226 20.13 -12.35 -13.11
N SER A 227 19.71 -11.09 -13.08
CA SER A 227 20.61 -9.93 -13.07
C SER A 227 21.42 -9.77 -11.77
N GLU A 228 20.90 -10.30 -10.65
CA GLU A 228 21.55 -10.26 -9.33
C GLU A 228 22.52 -11.44 -9.11
N SER A 229 22.55 -12.45 -10.00
CA SER A 229 23.39 -13.63 -9.86
C SER A 229 24.79 -13.41 -10.45
N GLU A 230 25.84 -13.69 -9.67
CA GLU A 230 27.24 -13.62 -10.14
C GLU A 230 27.58 -14.78 -11.10
N GLU A 231 26.92 -15.93 -10.93
CA GLU A 231 26.99 -17.09 -11.83
C GLU A 231 25.59 -17.32 -12.41
N PRO A 232 25.30 -16.89 -13.66
CA PRO A 232 24.03 -17.21 -14.29
C PRO A 232 23.98 -18.72 -14.54
N GLU A 233 23.08 -19.43 -13.84
CA GLU A 233 22.71 -20.77 -14.24
C GLU A 233 22.05 -20.69 -15.62
N ASP A 234 22.64 -21.34 -16.64
CA ASP A 234 22.05 -21.50 -17.97
C ASP A 234 20.84 -22.45 -17.88
N ASP A 235 19.74 -21.95 -17.34
CA ASP A 235 18.44 -22.61 -17.40
C ASP A 235 17.81 -22.29 -18.77
N GLU A 236 18.12 -23.14 -19.75
CA GLU A 236 17.57 -23.05 -21.12
C GLU A 236 16.03 -23.03 -21.11
N ALA A 237 15.40 -23.78 -20.19
CA ALA A 237 13.94 -23.85 -20.09
C ALA A 237 13.37 -22.53 -19.58
N LEU A 238 14.00 -21.92 -18.57
CA LEU A 238 13.62 -20.58 -18.09
C LEU A 238 13.76 -19.54 -19.20
N THR A 239 14.88 -19.55 -19.92
CA THR A 239 15.16 -18.59 -21.00
C THR A 239 14.14 -18.70 -22.14
N ALA A 240 13.79 -19.93 -22.55
CA ALA A 240 12.78 -20.17 -23.58
C ALA A 240 11.41 -19.64 -23.16
N ILE A 241 10.99 -19.92 -21.92
CA ILE A 241 9.73 -19.43 -21.36
C ILE A 241 9.73 -17.89 -21.29
N GLN A 242 10.82 -17.27 -20.82
CA GLN A 242 10.93 -15.80 -20.76
C GLN A 242 10.81 -15.13 -22.12
N SER A 243 11.48 -15.67 -23.15
CA SER A 243 11.39 -15.17 -24.53
C SER A 243 9.96 -15.25 -25.07
N GLU A 244 9.30 -16.39 -24.84
CA GLU A 244 7.93 -16.61 -25.27
C GLU A 244 6.92 -15.67 -24.57
N LEU A 245 7.04 -15.50 -23.24
CA LEU A 245 6.25 -14.51 -22.51
C LEU A 245 6.51 -13.09 -23.01
N GLY A 246 7.77 -12.74 -23.29
CA GLY A 246 8.15 -11.43 -23.83
C GLY A 246 7.43 -11.15 -25.15
N ALA A 247 7.44 -12.12 -26.08
CA ALA A 247 6.75 -12.00 -27.37
C ALA A 247 5.22 -11.84 -27.21
N VAL A 248 4.61 -12.59 -26.28
CA VAL A 248 3.18 -12.47 -25.97
C VAL A 248 2.86 -11.08 -25.41
N LEU A 249 3.66 -10.57 -24.46
CA LEU A 249 3.45 -9.26 -23.86
C LEU A 249 3.67 -8.11 -24.85
N GLU A 250 4.63 -8.24 -25.76
CA GLU A 250 4.86 -7.26 -26.83
C GLU A 250 3.68 -7.22 -27.82
N SER A 251 3.23 -8.39 -28.31
CA SER A 251 2.04 -8.47 -29.19
C SER A 251 0.80 -7.92 -28.48
N LEU A 252 0.61 -8.27 -27.21
CA LEU A 252 -0.51 -7.80 -26.40
C LEU A 252 -0.48 -6.28 -26.23
N THR A 253 0.68 -5.71 -25.86
CA THR A 253 0.84 -4.25 -25.71
C THR A 253 0.50 -3.52 -27.00
N ARG A 254 1.10 -3.96 -28.12
CA ARG A 254 0.89 -3.37 -29.45
C ARG A 254 -0.57 -3.43 -29.89
N ARG A 255 -1.26 -4.56 -29.67
CA ARG A 255 -2.66 -4.73 -30.07
C ARG A 255 -3.64 -4.00 -29.15
N MET A 256 -3.41 -4.01 -27.83
CA MET A 256 -4.24 -3.27 -26.86
C MET A 256 -4.17 -1.75 -27.05
N ILE A 257 -3.03 -1.21 -27.52
CA ILE A 257 -2.90 0.20 -27.91
C ILE A 257 -3.80 0.52 -29.12
N LYS A 258 -3.90 -0.40 -30.08
CA LYS A 258 -4.71 -0.23 -31.30
C LYS A 258 -6.21 -0.46 -31.07
N CYS A 259 -6.58 -1.22 -30.04
CA CYS A 259 -7.98 -1.52 -29.76
C CYS A 259 -8.79 -0.25 -29.44
N GLU A 260 -9.99 -0.20 -29.98
CA GLU A 260 -11.01 0.77 -29.62
C GLU A 260 -11.99 0.16 -28.60
N MET A 261 -12.92 0.96 -28.08
CA MET A 261 -13.88 0.46 -27.07
C MET A 261 -14.92 -0.46 -27.69
N GLU A 262 -15.19 -0.23 -28.97
CA GLU A 262 -16.08 -0.97 -29.85
C GLU A 262 -15.60 -2.42 -30.02
N ASP A 263 -14.29 -2.65 -30.09
CA ASP A 263 -13.70 -4.00 -30.19
C ASP A 263 -14.05 -4.88 -28.96
N PHE A 264 -14.27 -4.25 -27.81
CA PHE A 264 -14.69 -4.93 -26.58
C PHE A 264 -16.20 -4.89 -26.35
N GLU A 265 -16.99 -4.28 -27.23
CA GLU A 265 -18.42 -3.99 -27.04
C GLU A 265 -18.70 -3.12 -25.80
N LEU A 266 -17.78 -2.21 -25.45
CA LEU A 266 -17.83 -1.35 -24.25
C LEU A 266 -17.99 0.13 -24.59
N ASP A 267 -18.41 0.46 -25.80
CA ASP A 267 -18.57 1.83 -26.26
C ASP A 267 -19.70 2.58 -25.51
N LYS A 268 -19.93 3.85 -25.86
CA LYS A 268 -20.94 4.68 -25.18
C LYS A 268 -22.37 4.15 -25.32
N SER A 269 -22.63 3.26 -26.28
CA SER A 269 -23.90 2.59 -26.47
C SER A 269 -24.18 1.49 -25.43
N ALA A 270 -23.13 0.93 -24.82
CA ALA A 270 -23.24 -0.15 -23.84
C ALA A 270 -24.00 0.27 -22.57
N ASP A 271 -24.81 -0.65 -22.04
CA ASP A 271 -25.41 -0.53 -20.71
C ASP A 271 -24.40 -0.95 -19.65
N PHE A 272 -24.24 -0.14 -18.60
CA PHE A 272 -23.40 -0.42 -17.43
C PHE A 272 -24.22 -0.44 -16.13
N SER A 273 -25.55 -0.50 -16.24
CA SER A 273 -26.47 -0.56 -15.10
C SER A 273 -26.25 -1.83 -14.29
N MET A 274 -26.07 -1.69 -12.97
CA MET A 274 -25.99 -2.83 -12.05
C MET A 274 -27.33 -3.55 -11.87
N ASN A 275 -28.40 -3.04 -12.48
CA ASN A 275 -29.75 -3.59 -12.36
C ASN A 275 -30.13 -4.54 -13.51
N SER A 276 -29.26 -4.72 -14.52
CA SER A 276 -29.48 -5.62 -15.64
C SER A 276 -28.32 -6.63 -15.74
N GLY A 277 -28.61 -7.88 -16.13
CA GLY A 277 -27.57 -8.89 -16.33
C GLY A 277 -26.53 -8.47 -17.39
N VAL A 278 -26.98 -7.79 -18.45
CA VAL A 278 -26.10 -7.21 -19.49
C VAL A 278 -25.22 -6.10 -18.92
N GLY A 279 -25.78 -5.20 -18.10
CA GLY A 279 -25.01 -4.12 -17.49
C GLY A 279 -23.99 -4.61 -16.47
N VAL A 280 -24.31 -5.66 -15.70
CA VAL A 280 -23.34 -6.34 -14.83
C VAL A 280 -22.24 -7.02 -15.64
N LYS A 281 -22.57 -7.71 -16.75
CA LYS A 281 -21.58 -8.29 -17.68
C LYS A 281 -20.60 -7.23 -18.19
N ASN A 282 -21.12 -6.13 -18.74
CA ASN A 282 -20.31 -5.06 -19.31
C ASN A 282 -19.47 -4.35 -18.24
N ASN A 283 -19.98 -4.21 -17.02
CA ASN A 283 -19.18 -3.66 -15.93
C ASN A 283 -17.99 -4.57 -15.56
N ILE A 284 -18.21 -5.89 -15.49
CA ILE A 284 -17.13 -6.85 -15.24
C ILE A 284 -16.09 -6.77 -16.37
N PHE A 285 -16.52 -6.76 -17.63
CA PHE A 285 -15.62 -6.62 -18.79
C PHE A 285 -14.83 -5.31 -18.73
N GLY A 286 -15.48 -4.19 -18.42
CA GLY A 286 -14.81 -2.91 -18.24
C GLY A 286 -13.74 -2.95 -17.15
N ILE A 287 -14.04 -3.54 -15.99
CA ILE A 287 -13.04 -3.70 -14.90
C ILE A 287 -11.88 -4.59 -15.33
N LEU A 288 -12.14 -5.69 -16.07
CA LEU A 288 -11.09 -6.57 -16.58
C LEU A 288 -10.17 -5.84 -17.55
N VAL A 289 -10.72 -5.09 -18.52
CA VAL A 289 -9.96 -4.33 -19.51
C VAL A 289 -9.16 -3.20 -18.86
N LEU A 290 -9.73 -2.47 -17.90
CA LEU A 290 -9.00 -1.47 -17.11
C LEU A 290 -7.80 -2.10 -16.39
N GLY A 291 -8.00 -3.26 -15.76
CA GLY A 291 -6.90 -3.99 -15.11
C GLY A 291 -5.82 -4.46 -16.09
N LEU A 292 -6.20 -4.88 -17.30
CA LEU A 292 -5.25 -5.26 -18.35
C LEU A 292 -4.39 -4.06 -18.78
N TYR A 293 -4.99 -2.89 -19.01
CA TYR A 293 -4.25 -1.68 -19.31
C TYR A 293 -3.27 -1.30 -18.19
N GLU A 294 -3.69 -1.36 -16.92
CA GLU A 294 -2.80 -1.08 -15.79
C GLU A 294 -1.60 -2.02 -15.72
N VAL A 295 -1.81 -3.32 -15.90
CA VAL A 295 -0.71 -4.29 -15.86
C VAL A 295 0.25 -4.12 -17.04
N LEU A 296 -0.26 -3.76 -18.22
CA LEU A 296 0.58 -3.45 -19.37
C LEU A 296 1.36 -2.16 -19.17
N MET A 297 0.76 -1.11 -18.61
CA MET A 297 1.47 0.12 -18.22
C MET A 297 2.62 -0.21 -17.26
N GLU A 298 2.37 -1.07 -16.28
CA GLU A 298 3.41 -1.52 -15.35
C GLU A 298 4.51 -2.31 -16.06
N HIS A 299 4.17 -3.28 -16.91
CA HIS A 299 5.17 -4.03 -17.67
C HIS A 299 6.04 -3.10 -18.53
N THR A 300 5.43 -2.19 -19.29
CA THR A 300 6.16 -1.22 -20.12
C THR A 300 7.08 -0.33 -19.29
N CYS A 301 6.62 0.15 -18.13
CA CYS A 301 7.45 0.97 -17.23
C CYS A 301 8.59 0.19 -16.57
N MET A 302 8.35 -1.08 -16.21
CA MET A 302 9.31 -1.87 -15.45
C MET A 302 10.37 -2.52 -16.35
N SER A 303 10.01 -2.86 -17.59
CA SER A 303 10.90 -3.51 -18.57
C SER A 303 11.77 -2.53 -19.35
N ALA A 304 11.42 -1.24 -19.40
CA ALA A 304 12.18 -0.21 -20.11
C ALA A 304 12.61 0.93 -19.17
N ASP A 305 13.81 1.47 -19.38
CA ASP A 305 14.36 2.59 -18.61
C ASP A 305 13.91 3.94 -19.19
N PHE A 306 12.60 4.19 -19.17
CA PHE A 306 11.96 5.46 -19.61
C PHE A 306 12.38 5.94 -21.01
N SER A 307 12.65 5.01 -21.93
CA SER A 307 12.89 5.36 -23.34
C SER A 307 11.67 6.08 -23.92
N LYS A 308 11.88 6.94 -24.91
CA LYS A 308 10.78 7.70 -25.55
C LYS A 308 9.66 6.78 -26.04
N GLU A 309 10.01 5.71 -26.76
CA GLU A 309 9.05 4.74 -27.27
C GLU A 309 8.24 4.07 -26.15
N SER A 310 8.89 3.67 -25.06
CA SER A 310 8.20 3.04 -23.93
C SER A 310 7.24 4.01 -23.23
N CYS A 311 7.63 5.28 -23.09
CA CYS A 311 6.80 6.32 -22.51
C CYS A 311 5.60 6.67 -23.41
N GLU A 312 5.79 6.69 -24.74
CA GLU A 312 4.71 6.85 -25.70
C GLU A 312 3.71 5.69 -25.63
N GLN A 313 4.20 4.43 -25.57
CA GLN A 313 3.35 3.26 -25.38
C GLN A 313 2.57 3.31 -24.06
N LEU A 314 3.24 3.65 -22.94
CA LEU A 314 2.61 3.80 -21.63
C LEU A 314 1.51 4.87 -21.68
N LEU A 315 1.78 6.01 -22.30
CA LEU A 315 0.80 7.08 -22.47
C LEU A 315 -0.40 6.61 -23.29
N GLN A 316 -0.20 5.90 -24.40
CA GLN A 316 -1.31 5.39 -25.21
C GLN A 316 -2.17 4.36 -24.44
N LEU A 317 -1.56 3.46 -23.69
CA LEU A 317 -2.28 2.54 -22.80
C LEU A 317 -3.12 3.31 -21.77
N PHE A 318 -2.55 4.36 -21.16
CA PHE A 318 -3.28 5.22 -20.23
C PHE A 318 -4.44 5.96 -20.90
N LEU A 319 -4.26 6.48 -22.12
CA LEU A 319 -5.32 7.20 -22.83
C LEU A 319 -6.52 6.28 -23.09
N ASN A 320 -6.28 5.03 -23.50
CA ASN A 320 -7.33 4.03 -23.69
C ASN A 320 -7.99 3.64 -22.36
N TYR A 321 -7.19 3.43 -21.30
CA TYR A 321 -7.69 3.23 -19.95
C TYR A 321 -8.62 4.37 -19.50
N ASN A 322 -8.17 5.62 -19.65
CA ASN A 322 -8.87 6.80 -19.17
C ASN A 322 -10.19 7.01 -19.93
N LYS A 323 -10.19 6.76 -21.25
CA LYS A 323 -11.39 6.80 -22.10
C LYS A 323 -12.46 5.82 -21.61
N LEU A 324 -12.07 4.59 -21.28
CA LEU A 324 -12.97 3.57 -20.75
C LEU A 324 -13.45 3.93 -19.32
N ALA A 325 -12.53 4.33 -18.44
CA ALA A 325 -12.83 4.66 -17.05
C ALA A 325 -13.86 5.81 -16.94
N GLU A 326 -13.69 6.88 -17.71
CA GLU A 326 -14.64 8.00 -17.70
C GLU A 326 -16.00 7.60 -18.31
N THR A 327 -16.03 6.77 -19.35
CA THR A 327 -17.28 6.25 -19.92
C THR A 327 -18.07 5.43 -18.88
N MET A 328 -17.40 4.58 -18.11
CA MET A 328 -18.04 3.79 -17.05
C MET A 328 -18.55 4.67 -15.90
N LYS A 329 -17.80 5.72 -15.54
CA LYS A 329 -18.14 6.66 -14.49
C LYS A 329 -19.35 7.52 -14.83
N GLU A 330 -19.42 8.07 -16.04
CA GLU A 330 -20.57 8.86 -16.52
C GLU A 330 -21.90 8.09 -16.45
N LYS A 331 -21.84 6.78 -16.75
CA LYS A 331 -23.01 5.90 -16.75
C LYS A 331 -23.42 5.46 -15.34
N SER A 332 -22.45 5.27 -14.44
CA SER A 332 -22.70 4.86 -13.06
C SER A 332 -23.41 5.94 -12.23
N VAL A 333 -23.12 7.23 -12.47
CA VAL A 333 -23.73 8.36 -11.72
C VAL A 333 -25.23 8.54 -11.99
N LYS A 334 -25.75 8.02 -13.11
CA LYS A 334 -27.18 8.10 -13.46
C LYS A 334 -28.05 7.08 -12.71
N GLY A 335 -27.47 6.12 -12.00
CA GLY A 335 -28.18 5.18 -11.13
C GLY A 335 -28.08 5.60 -9.65
N LYS A 336 -29.19 6.06 -9.04
CA LYS A 336 -29.27 6.24 -7.59
C LYS A 336 -29.24 4.87 -6.88
N SER A 337 -28.06 4.35 -6.58
CA SER A 337 -27.87 3.31 -5.55
C SER A 337 -26.38 3.13 -5.25
N GLY A 338 -25.97 3.41 -3.99
CA GLY A 338 -24.70 2.97 -3.37
C GLY A 338 -23.44 3.50 -4.04
N GLY A 339 -22.68 4.37 -3.36
CA GLY A 339 -21.39 4.86 -3.87
C GLY A 339 -20.53 3.71 -4.39
N ALA A 340 -20.29 3.69 -5.71
CA ALA A 340 -19.43 2.71 -6.33
C ALA A 340 -18.06 2.83 -5.66
N LYS A 341 -17.64 1.80 -4.91
CA LYS A 341 -16.28 1.75 -4.38
C LYS A 341 -15.35 1.83 -5.58
N VAL A 342 -14.51 2.86 -5.61
CA VAL A 342 -13.49 3.03 -6.65
C VAL A 342 -12.74 1.71 -6.78
N ALA A 343 -12.68 1.16 -7.99
CA ALA A 343 -11.96 -0.07 -8.26
C ALA A 343 -10.50 0.09 -7.81
N ARG A 344 -9.92 -0.95 -7.21
CA ARG A 344 -8.54 -0.91 -6.75
C ARG A 344 -7.61 -1.06 -7.95
N SER A 345 -6.61 -0.19 -8.04
CA SER A 345 -5.59 -0.26 -9.08
C SER A 345 -4.73 -1.52 -8.93
N LEU A 346 -4.47 -2.19 -10.05
CA LEU A 346 -3.54 -3.32 -10.17
C LEU A 346 -2.07 -2.88 -10.24
N LEU A 347 -1.78 -1.61 -10.53
CA LEU A 347 -0.41 -1.08 -10.44
C LEU A 347 0.17 -1.36 -9.05
N THR A 348 1.35 -1.97 -9.00
CA THR A 348 2.02 -2.28 -7.74
C THR A 348 2.56 -1.01 -7.08
N ILE A 349 2.77 -1.05 -5.77
CA ILE A 349 3.44 0.06 -5.05
C ILE A 349 4.87 0.28 -5.56
N ARG A 350 5.55 -0.79 -6.02
CA ARG A 350 6.87 -0.72 -6.64
C ARG A 350 6.85 0.10 -7.92
N CYS A 351 5.96 -0.24 -8.85
CA CYS A 351 5.84 0.50 -10.12
C CYS A 351 5.39 1.94 -9.88
N THR A 352 4.43 2.15 -8.98
CA THR A 352 3.94 3.49 -8.63
C THR A 352 5.06 4.37 -8.09
N ALA A 353 5.91 3.84 -7.20
CA ALA A 353 7.09 4.56 -6.70
C ALA A 353 8.12 4.86 -7.81
N LYS A 354 8.36 3.91 -8.74
CA LYS A 354 9.25 4.12 -9.90
C LYS A 354 8.74 5.24 -10.81
N ILE A 355 7.45 5.23 -11.17
CA ILE A 355 6.86 6.26 -12.02
C ILE A 355 6.87 7.62 -11.34
N LEU A 356 6.49 7.70 -10.05
CA LEU A 356 6.56 8.96 -9.30
C LEU A 356 7.97 9.54 -9.27
N GLN A 357 8.98 8.69 -9.01
CA GLN A 357 10.38 9.10 -9.05
C GLN A 357 10.76 9.63 -10.44
N GLY A 358 10.38 8.93 -11.51
CA GLY A 358 10.56 9.39 -12.89
C GLY A 358 9.92 10.76 -13.15
N LEU A 359 8.65 10.93 -12.75
CA LEU A 359 7.90 12.15 -13.02
C LEU A 359 8.45 13.39 -12.30
N PHE A 360 8.93 13.25 -11.07
CA PHE A 360 9.21 14.41 -10.21
C PHE A 360 10.64 14.52 -9.69
N SER A 361 11.52 13.54 -9.91
CA SER A 361 12.87 13.54 -9.32
C SER A 361 13.95 12.91 -10.18
N ASP A 362 13.61 12.41 -11.37
CA ASP A 362 14.59 11.86 -12.31
C ASP A 362 15.14 12.97 -13.21
N ASP A 363 16.43 13.22 -13.00
CA ASP A 363 17.22 14.24 -13.68
C ASP A 363 18.21 13.59 -14.68
N VAL A 364 18.10 12.29 -14.96
CA VAL A 364 18.99 11.56 -15.89
C VAL A 364 18.73 12.01 -17.32
N PRO A 365 19.74 12.51 -18.07
CA PRO A 365 19.53 13.08 -19.41
C PRO A 365 18.86 12.14 -20.41
N GLN A 366 19.19 10.84 -20.37
CA GLN A 366 18.65 9.83 -21.29
C GLN A 366 17.15 9.59 -21.09
N HIS A 367 16.63 9.81 -19.88
CA HIS A 367 15.22 9.59 -19.57
C HIS A 367 14.35 10.81 -19.91
N GLN A 368 14.94 12.01 -20.05
CA GLN A 368 14.16 13.25 -20.12
C GLN A 368 13.24 13.34 -21.34
N GLU A 369 13.67 12.83 -22.50
CA GLU A 369 12.84 12.84 -23.71
C GLU A 369 11.59 11.95 -23.57
N GLY A 370 11.68 10.81 -22.87
CA GLY A 370 10.53 9.96 -22.59
C GLY A 370 9.67 10.53 -21.46
N LEU A 371 10.29 11.00 -20.38
CA LEU A 371 9.58 11.55 -19.23
C LEU A 371 8.82 12.84 -19.56
N SER A 372 9.30 13.65 -20.50
CA SER A 372 8.56 14.84 -20.95
C SER A 372 7.20 14.47 -21.55
N VAL A 373 7.12 13.40 -22.36
CA VAL A 373 5.87 12.87 -22.93
C VAL A 373 4.85 12.56 -21.82
N LEU A 374 5.31 11.97 -20.71
CA LEU A 374 4.44 11.65 -19.59
C LEU A 374 4.05 12.90 -18.79
N ARG A 375 5.00 13.82 -18.53
CA ARG A 375 4.80 15.04 -17.75
C ARG A 375 3.87 16.04 -18.44
N GLU A 376 3.83 16.07 -19.77
CA GLU A 376 2.92 16.91 -20.56
C GLU A 376 1.44 16.50 -20.40
N ASN A 377 1.17 15.22 -20.11
CA ASN A 377 -0.19 14.75 -19.86
C ASN A 377 -0.57 14.85 -18.37
N LEU A 378 -1.27 15.93 -18.01
CA LEU A 378 -1.66 16.17 -16.62
C LEU A 378 -2.65 15.14 -16.06
N ASP A 379 -3.47 14.52 -16.90
CA ASP A 379 -4.42 13.49 -16.47
C ASP A 379 -3.68 12.21 -16.06
N LEU A 380 -2.63 11.84 -16.79
CA LEU A 380 -1.73 10.74 -16.42
C LEU A 380 -1.03 11.05 -15.09
N VAL A 381 -0.43 12.23 -14.97
CA VAL A 381 0.25 12.63 -13.72
C VAL A 381 -0.71 12.56 -12.54
N ARG A 382 -1.94 13.07 -12.70
CA ARG A 382 -2.97 13.01 -11.66
C ARG A 382 -3.40 11.58 -11.35
N PHE A 383 -3.55 10.73 -12.37
CA PHE A 383 -3.86 9.31 -12.21
C PHE A 383 -2.79 8.61 -11.38
N ILE A 384 -1.51 8.76 -11.71
CA ILE A 384 -0.40 8.13 -10.96
C ILE A 384 -0.36 8.61 -9.50
N VAL A 385 -0.55 9.91 -9.26
CA VAL A 385 -0.60 10.44 -7.87
C VAL A 385 -1.83 9.91 -7.13
N SER A 386 -2.98 9.77 -7.80
CA SER A 386 -4.19 9.17 -7.21
C SER A 386 -3.99 7.69 -6.86
N VAL A 387 -3.30 6.94 -7.71
CA VAL A 387 -2.95 5.54 -7.44
C VAL A 387 -2.00 5.45 -6.26
N ALA A 388 -0.99 6.33 -6.19
CA ALA A 388 -0.09 6.41 -5.05
C ALA A 388 -0.82 6.69 -3.74
N GLN A 389 -1.73 7.66 -3.72
CA GLN A 389 -2.57 7.94 -2.55
C GLN A 389 -3.41 6.72 -2.17
N GLN A 390 -4.01 6.02 -3.13
CA GLN A 390 -4.77 4.79 -2.87
C GLN A 390 -3.88 3.71 -2.22
N LYS A 391 -2.66 3.49 -2.71
CA LYS A 391 -1.71 2.50 -2.16
C LYS A 391 -1.20 2.89 -0.78
N ILE A 392 -0.85 4.16 -0.59
CA ILE A 392 -0.44 4.72 0.71
C ILE A 392 -1.58 4.55 1.73
N GLN A 393 -2.83 4.86 1.37
CA GLN A 393 -3.97 4.71 2.27
C GLN A 393 -4.20 3.23 2.66
N GLN A 394 -4.02 2.28 1.74
CA GLN A 394 -4.09 0.86 2.07
C GLN A 394 -3.05 0.46 3.13
N VAL A 395 -1.82 0.94 3.00
CA VAL A 395 -0.75 0.72 4.00
C VAL A 395 -1.12 1.39 5.33
N CYS A 396 -1.70 2.60 5.30
CA CYS A 396 -2.17 3.29 6.49
C CYS A 396 -3.26 2.48 7.23
N ASP A 397 -4.28 2.00 6.53
CA ASP A 397 -5.43 1.32 7.13
C ASP A 397 -5.09 -0.11 7.58
N LYS A 398 -4.42 -0.88 6.71
CA LYS A 398 -4.24 -2.33 6.87
C LYS A 398 -2.82 -2.75 7.24
N GLY A 399 -1.83 -1.90 7.00
CA GLY A 399 -0.40 -2.24 7.14
C GLY A 399 0.18 -3.02 5.96
N HIS A 400 -0.60 -3.20 4.89
CA HIS A 400 -0.18 -3.82 3.63
C HIS A 400 -0.99 -3.23 2.47
N THR A 401 -0.53 -3.43 1.25
CA THR A 401 -1.20 -3.00 0.01
C THR A 401 -1.32 -4.18 -0.97
N ASP A 402 -2.27 -4.09 -1.89
CA ASP A 402 -2.45 -5.08 -2.96
C ASP A 402 -1.27 -5.03 -3.95
N GLY A 403 -0.88 -6.17 -4.52
CA GLY A 403 0.22 -6.33 -5.48
C GLY A 403 1.50 -6.95 -4.90
N SER A 404 2.48 -7.20 -5.77
CA SER A 404 3.78 -7.78 -5.39
C SER A 404 4.51 -6.90 -4.36
N GLU A 405 5.21 -7.54 -3.41
CA GLU A 405 5.91 -6.88 -2.29
C GLU A 405 5.01 -6.07 -1.33
N GLY A 406 3.70 -5.99 -1.58
CA GLY A 406 2.75 -5.17 -0.84
C GLY A 406 2.51 -5.62 0.61
N SER A 407 2.96 -6.82 0.99
CA SER A 407 2.94 -7.34 2.36
C SER A 407 4.32 -7.39 3.03
N ASN A 408 5.39 -7.00 2.32
CA ASN A 408 6.76 -7.02 2.84
C ASN A 408 7.09 -5.70 3.53
N LYS A 409 7.18 -5.72 4.88
CA LYS A 409 7.39 -4.51 5.70
C LYS A 409 8.64 -3.72 5.32
N ASP A 410 9.75 -4.39 5.07
CA ASP A 410 11.03 -3.71 4.75
C ASP A 410 10.96 -3.03 3.38
N LYS A 411 10.29 -3.67 2.43
CA LYS A 411 10.04 -3.09 1.10
C LYS A 411 9.05 -1.93 1.17
N LEU A 412 7.95 -2.10 1.89
CA LEU A 412 6.96 -1.03 2.11
C LEU A 412 7.60 0.19 2.75
N TYR A 413 8.45 0.01 3.76
CA TYR A 413 9.21 1.10 4.37
C TYR A 413 10.05 1.85 3.31
N LYS A 414 10.84 1.12 2.51
CA LYS A 414 11.64 1.72 1.43
C LYS A 414 10.80 2.47 0.39
N TYR A 415 9.66 1.90 -0.01
CA TYR A 415 8.74 2.57 -0.95
C TYR A 415 8.12 3.82 -0.33
N CYS A 416 7.73 3.78 0.94
CA CYS A 416 7.25 4.94 1.69
C CYS A 416 8.32 6.04 1.77
N CYS A 417 9.58 5.71 2.10
CA CYS A 417 10.67 6.69 2.11
C CYS A 417 10.87 7.36 0.75
N ASN A 418 10.97 6.55 -0.32
CA ASN A 418 11.16 7.07 -1.68
C ASN A 418 9.99 7.98 -2.09
N MET A 419 8.74 7.51 -1.95
CA MET A 419 7.57 8.30 -2.29
C MET A 419 7.48 9.57 -1.45
N ALA A 420 7.76 9.53 -0.15
CA ALA A 420 7.72 10.72 0.71
C ALA A 420 8.72 11.78 0.23
N ARG A 421 9.96 11.38 -0.08
CA ARG A 421 10.99 12.29 -0.61
C ARG A 421 10.52 12.93 -1.91
N VAL A 422 10.01 12.13 -2.85
CA VAL A 422 9.55 12.58 -4.17
C VAL A 422 8.34 13.53 -4.06
N LEU A 423 7.33 13.17 -3.27
CA LEU A 423 6.13 13.98 -3.06
C LEU A 423 6.47 15.30 -2.34
N LEU A 424 7.35 15.27 -1.35
CA LEU A 424 7.81 16.47 -0.63
C LEU A 424 8.64 17.38 -1.55
N ARG A 425 9.53 16.83 -2.39
CA ARG A 425 10.31 17.60 -3.39
C ARG A 425 9.36 18.30 -4.36
N LYS A 426 8.35 17.60 -4.88
CA LYS A 426 7.35 18.18 -5.78
C LYS A 426 6.56 19.31 -5.11
N PHE A 427 6.05 19.09 -3.91
CA PHE A 427 5.31 20.11 -3.16
C PHE A 427 6.17 21.35 -2.86
N THR A 428 7.41 21.15 -2.40
CA THR A 428 8.32 22.25 -2.07
C THR A 428 8.74 23.04 -3.31
N SER A 429 9.04 22.36 -4.43
CA SER A 429 9.38 23.01 -5.70
C SER A 429 8.22 23.84 -6.23
N ASP A 430 6.98 23.32 -6.13
CA ASP A 430 5.81 24.09 -6.50
C ASP A 430 5.66 25.32 -5.60
N LEU A 431 5.76 25.19 -4.26
CA LEU A 431 5.71 26.34 -3.35
C LEU A 431 6.72 27.44 -3.67
N GLN A 432 7.94 27.08 -4.11
CA GLN A 432 8.98 28.05 -4.49
C GLN A 432 8.68 28.70 -5.86
N ALA A 433 8.23 27.92 -6.84
CA ALA A 433 7.93 28.42 -8.19
C ALA A 433 6.75 29.41 -8.24
N HIS A 434 5.86 29.39 -7.24
CA HIS A 434 4.76 30.36 -7.14
C HIS A 434 5.25 31.80 -6.87
N GLY A 435 6.53 32.00 -6.52
CA GLY A 435 7.11 33.32 -6.32
C GLY A 435 7.50 34.08 -7.61
N GLU A 436 7.61 33.41 -8.76
CA GLU A 436 8.27 33.99 -9.95
C GLU A 436 7.39 34.10 -11.22
N ASP A 437 6.30 33.36 -11.38
CA ASP A 437 5.45 33.46 -12.57
C ASP A 437 3.95 33.14 -12.30
N GLY A 438 3.09 34.15 -12.40
CA GLY A 438 1.63 34.10 -12.12
C GLY A 438 0.76 33.30 -13.09
N ARG A 439 1.29 32.26 -13.74
CA ARG A 439 0.54 31.35 -14.62
C ARG A 439 0.88 29.90 -14.31
N ARG A 440 0.06 29.21 -13.50
CA ARG A 440 -0.27 27.75 -13.62
C ARG A 440 -1.23 27.26 -12.53
N SER A 441 -2.51 27.66 -12.58
CA SER A 441 -3.54 27.17 -11.63
C SER A 441 -3.85 25.66 -11.71
N LYS A 442 -3.42 24.95 -12.76
CA LYS A 442 -3.73 23.52 -12.98
C LYS A 442 -2.82 22.55 -12.21
N GLY A 443 -1.61 22.96 -11.84
CA GLY A 443 -0.66 22.12 -11.06
C GLY A 443 -1.00 22.03 -9.57
N LYS A 444 -1.77 23.00 -9.06
CA LYS A 444 -2.13 23.15 -7.64
C LYS A 444 -2.83 21.91 -7.07
N ALA A 445 -3.72 21.28 -7.83
CA ALA A 445 -4.43 20.10 -7.38
C ALA A 445 -3.49 18.89 -7.18
N VAL A 446 -2.49 18.73 -8.05
CA VAL A 446 -1.49 17.65 -7.92
C VAL A 446 -0.57 17.94 -6.73
N SER A 447 -0.14 19.19 -6.56
CA SER A 447 0.69 19.59 -5.42
C SER A 447 0.01 19.32 -4.06
N ALA A 448 -1.27 19.67 -3.92
CA ALA A 448 -2.06 19.33 -2.73
C ALA A 448 -2.21 17.82 -2.51
N MET A 449 -2.41 17.03 -3.59
CA MET A 449 -2.43 15.56 -3.49
C MET A 449 -1.08 15.00 -3.03
N CYS A 450 0.03 15.58 -3.47
CA CYS A 450 1.36 15.20 -3.03
C CYS A 450 1.57 15.46 -1.53
N LEU A 451 1.14 16.62 -1.02
CA LEU A 451 1.21 16.92 0.41
C LEU A 451 0.37 15.94 1.23
N GLU A 452 -0.87 15.66 0.81
CA GLU A 452 -1.73 14.69 1.47
C GLU A 452 -1.11 13.28 1.52
N GLY A 453 -0.51 12.84 0.41
CA GLY A 453 0.22 11.58 0.33
C GLY A 453 1.43 11.56 1.27
N PHE A 454 2.22 12.64 1.28
CA PHE A 454 3.36 12.81 2.18
C PHE A 454 2.94 12.73 3.66
N CYS A 455 1.92 13.49 4.07
CA CYS A 455 1.43 13.48 5.46
C CYS A 455 0.93 12.10 5.87
N THR A 456 0.25 11.39 4.98
CA THR A 456 -0.20 10.02 5.25
C THR A 456 0.99 9.06 5.41
N ILE A 457 2.07 9.23 4.62
CA ILE A 457 3.31 8.48 4.83
C ILE A 457 3.94 8.79 6.18
N VAL A 458 4.05 10.06 6.58
CA VAL A 458 4.59 10.41 7.92
C VAL A 458 3.80 9.73 9.03
N ASN A 459 2.46 9.70 8.92
CA ASN A 459 1.61 8.97 9.86
C ASN A 459 1.91 7.46 9.86
N ILE A 460 2.09 6.83 8.69
CA ILE A 460 2.49 5.42 8.57
C ILE A 460 3.82 5.18 9.28
N ILE A 461 4.83 6.03 9.06
CA ILE A 461 6.15 5.88 9.66
C ILE A 461 6.07 6.01 11.18
N CYS A 462 5.43 7.07 11.69
CA CYS A 462 5.32 7.29 13.14
C CYS A 462 4.50 6.19 13.85
N SER A 463 3.46 5.65 13.20
CA SER A 463 2.56 4.65 13.81
C SER A 463 3.02 3.20 13.65
N ARG A 464 3.72 2.86 12.56
CA ARG A 464 4.09 1.47 12.22
C ARG A 464 5.59 1.20 12.25
N TYR A 465 6.42 2.24 12.12
CA TYR A 465 7.88 2.15 12.10
C TYR A 465 8.52 3.17 13.07
N PRO A 466 8.08 3.25 14.35
CA PRO A 466 8.52 4.30 15.28
C PRO A 466 10.04 4.32 15.49
N ASP A 467 10.69 3.16 15.48
CA ASP A 467 12.14 3.02 15.66
C ASP A 467 12.95 3.45 14.42
N GLN A 468 12.28 3.70 13.28
CA GLN A 468 12.94 4.07 12.02
C GLN A 468 12.58 5.51 11.59
N VAL A 469 11.92 6.30 12.44
CA VAL A 469 11.54 7.69 12.13
C VAL A 469 12.77 8.53 11.76
N ALA A 470 13.84 8.45 12.55
CA ALA A 470 15.06 9.21 12.28
C ALA A 470 15.71 8.82 10.95
N ALA A 471 15.79 7.51 10.66
CA ALA A 471 16.33 7.00 9.39
C ALA A 471 15.45 7.37 8.18
N PHE A 472 14.14 7.50 8.37
CA PHE A 472 13.20 8.00 7.36
C PHE A 472 13.45 9.49 7.09
N LEU A 473 13.65 10.29 8.13
CA LEU A 473 13.87 11.72 8.02
C LEU A 473 15.13 12.04 7.19
N THR A 474 16.23 11.32 7.42
CA THR A 474 17.45 11.41 6.60
C THR A 474 17.17 11.17 5.11
N GLN A 475 16.25 10.26 4.78
CA GLN A 475 15.95 9.91 3.39
C GLN A 475 15.06 10.93 2.67
N ILE A 476 14.38 11.84 3.38
CA ILE A 476 13.51 12.86 2.77
C ILE A 476 14.17 14.24 2.68
N GLU A 477 15.46 14.31 3.00
CA GLU A 477 16.26 15.52 2.83
C GLU A 477 16.44 15.83 1.34
N PRO A 478 16.33 17.12 0.95
CA PRO A 478 16.47 17.51 -0.44
C PRO A 478 17.96 17.49 -0.80
N GLY A 479 18.37 16.57 -1.68
CA GLY A 479 19.62 16.71 -2.42
C GLY A 479 19.47 17.91 -3.37
N GLY A 480 20.10 19.02 -3.04
CA GLY A 480 20.32 20.17 -3.91
C GLY A 480 21.83 20.37 -4.09
N ASP A 481 22.23 21.03 -5.18
CA ASP A 481 23.65 21.20 -5.56
C ASP A 481 24.50 22.04 -4.57
N ASP A 482 23.91 22.59 -3.51
CA ASP A 482 24.58 23.37 -2.44
C ASP A 482 24.82 22.56 -1.14
N VAL A 483 24.61 21.24 -1.16
CA VAL A 483 24.45 20.42 0.06
C VAL A 483 25.75 19.75 0.56
N GLU A 484 26.87 19.85 -0.16
CA GLU A 484 28.12 19.17 0.26
C GLU A 484 28.61 19.59 1.67
N GLU A 485 28.31 20.82 2.13
CA GLU A 485 28.63 21.27 3.50
C GLU A 485 27.51 20.98 4.54
N GLU A 486 26.25 20.81 4.13
CA GLU A 486 25.13 20.46 5.03
C GLU A 486 25.00 18.93 5.25
N GLU A 487 25.40 18.10 4.27
CA GLU A 487 25.35 16.62 4.36
C GLU A 487 26.29 16.05 5.45
N GLU A 488 27.47 16.64 5.66
CA GLU A 488 28.40 16.23 6.72
C GLU A 488 27.93 16.65 8.14
N ALA A 489 27.18 17.75 8.24
CA ALA A 489 26.60 18.21 9.51
C ALA A 489 25.38 17.38 9.92
N VAL A 490 24.57 16.94 8.97
CA VAL A 490 23.30 16.23 9.23
C VAL A 490 23.49 14.73 9.50
N THR A 491 24.52 14.12 8.92
CA THR A 491 24.87 12.72 9.16
C THR A 491 25.36 12.43 10.58
N ASN A 492 25.87 13.44 11.29
CA ASN A 492 26.34 13.34 12.67
C ASN A 492 25.31 13.76 13.75
N MET A 493 24.12 14.18 13.33
CA MET A 493 23.05 14.61 14.27
C MET A 493 22.50 13.42 15.06
N ASP A 494 22.19 13.66 16.33
CA ASP A 494 21.40 12.68 17.07
C ASP A 494 19.95 12.60 16.53
N ASP A 495 19.24 11.53 16.89
CA ASP A 495 17.88 11.30 16.38
C ASP A 495 16.88 12.41 16.78
N GLN A 496 17.07 13.05 17.95
CA GLN A 496 16.20 14.11 18.45
C GLN A 496 16.47 15.44 17.74
N GLU A 497 17.74 15.76 17.51
CA GLU A 497 18.18 16.90 16.71
C GLU A 497 17.63 16.79 15.29
N ARG A 498 17.67 15.59 14.70
CA ARG A 498 17.12 15.32 13.37
C ARG A 498 15.60 15.54 13.31
N VAL A 499 14.86 15.00 14.28
CA VAL A 499 13.41 15.25 14.39
C VAL A 499 13.13 16.74 14.52
N ASN A 500 13.86 17.45 15.37
CA ASN A 500 13.71 18.90 15.57
C ASN A 500 14.04 19.72 14.31
N PHE A 501 15.06 19.33 13.56
CA PHE A 501 15.43 19.98 12.29
C PHE A 501 14.26 19.93 11.29
N HIS A 502 13.65 18.75 11.12
CA HIS A 502 12.49 18.62 10.25
C HIS A 502 11.26 19.34 10.77
N ILE A 503 11.02 19.35 12.10
CA ILE A 503 9.98 20.19 12.70
C ILE A 503 10.19 21.66 12.34
N LYS A 504 11.41 22.19 12.50
CA LYS A 504 11.75 23.58 12.13
C LYS A 504 11.57 23.86 10.64
N ARG A 505 11.86 22.88 9.78
CA ARG A 505 11.58 22.99 8.33
C ARG A 505 10.07 23.12 8.07
N PHE A 506 9.25 22.26 8.66
CA PHE A 506 7.79 22.35 8.48
C PHE A 506 7.18 23.57 9.15
N GLN A 507 7.71 24.05 10.28
CA GLN A 507 7.32 25.33 10.89
C GLN A 507 7.52 26.49 9.91
N ARG A 508 8.68 26.56 9.23
CA ARG A 508 8.93 27.57 8.20
C ARG A 508 7.92 27.49 7.07
N MET A 509 7.59 26.28 6.61
CA MET A 509 6.56 26.09 5.57
C MET A 509 5.17 26.54 6.02
N VAL A 510 4.78 26.24 7.28
CA VAL A 510 3.52 26.72 7.88
C VAL A 510 3.49 28.24 7.94
N VAL A 511 4.58 28.87 8.42
CA VAL A 511 4.67 30.34 8.49
C VAL A 511 4.54 30.93 7.10
N ASN A 512 5.28 30.42 6.10
CA ASN A 512 5.20 30.91 4.72
C ASN A 512 3.77 30.85 4.17
N VAL A 513 3.04 29.77 4.48
CA VAL A 513 1.66 29.55 4.07
C VAL A 513 0.67 30.46 4.82
N VAL A 514 0.92 30.76 6.09
CA VAL A 514 0.05 31.60 6.92
C VAL A 514 0.27 33.09 6.63
N THR A 515 1.51 33.50 6.37
CA THR A 515 1.86 34.91 6.13
C THR A 515 1.73 35.34 4.67
N SER A 516 1.54 34.39 3.74
CA SER A 516 1.33 34.73 2.34
C SER A 516 0.04 35.53 2.18
N SER A 517 0.13 36.74 1.63
CA SER A 517 -1.01 37.57 1.27
C SER A 517 -1.73 37.11 0.00
N ASP A 518 -1.46 35.88 -0.44
CA ASP A 518 -1.93 35.33 -1.70
C ASP A 518 -3.17 34.47 -1.43
N ASP A 519 -4.32 34.87 -2.00
CA ASP A 519 -5.61 34.17 -1.88
C ASP A 519 -5.54 32.72 -2.42
N ASP A 520 -4.46 32.40 -3.14
CA ASP A 520 -4.19 31.08 -3.69
C ASP A 520 -3.56 30.08 -2.71
N VAL A 521 -3.15 30.46 -1.50
CA VAL A 521 -2.60 29.47 -0.55
C VAL A 521 -3.72 28.77 0.23
N SER A 522 -3.77 27.43 0.13
CA SER A 522 -4.80 26.60 0.74
C SER A 522 -4.57 26.44 2.25
N PRO A 523 -5.49 26.87 3.13
CA PRO A 523 -5.36 26.65 4.58
C PRO A 523 -5.34 25.16 4.95
N ARG A 524 -5.88 24.29 4.08
CA ARG A 524 -5.81 22.82 4.23
C ARG A 524 -4.37 22.32 4.18
N ASP A 525 -3.50 22.96 3.42
CA ASP A 525 -2.10 22.57 3.28
C ASP A 525 -1.35 22.91 4.57
N ALA A 526 -1.66 24.07 5.17
CA ALA A 526 -1.18 24.46 6.49
C ALA A 526 -1.60 23.44 7.57
N VAL A 527 -2.86 23.03 7.57
CA VAL A 527 -3.40 22.01 8.49
C VAL A 527 -2.63 20.68 8.36
N GLN A 528 -2.34 20.26 7.12
CA GLN A 528 -1.59 19.03 6.85
C GLN A 528 -0.15 19.12 7.39
N LEU A 529 0.52 20.25 7.23
CA LEU A 529 1.86 20.49 7.79
C LEU A 529 1.84 20.53 9.33
N VAL A 530 0.84 21.17 9.94
CA VAL A 530 0.67 21.17 11.40
C VAL A 530 0.46 19.75 11.95
N ASN A 531 -0.29 18.91 11.23
CA ASN A 531 -0.46 17.50 11.59
C ASN A 531 0.86 16.71 11.51
N VAL A 532 1.72 16.99 10.52
CA VAL A 532 3.07 16.41 10.45
C VAL A 532 3.91 16.82 11.66
N ILE A 533 3.89 18.11 12.03
CA ILE A 533 4.59 18.60 13.22
C ILE A 533 4.07 17.90 14.49
N SER A 534 2.75 17.71 14.61
CA SER A 534 2.13 17.00 15.73
C SER A 534 2.52 15.53 15.82
N LEU A 535 2.73 14.85 14.69
CA LEU A 535 3.19 13.47 14.66
C LEU A 535 4.66 13.38 15.08
N LEU A 536 5.51 14.26 14.53
CA LEU A 536 6.94 14.29 14.83
C LEU A 536 7.22 14.73 16.27
N SER A 537 6.43 15.63 16.85
CA SER A 537 6.63 16.09 18.23
C SER A 537 6.51 14.99 19.27
N ARG A 538 5.78 13.91 18.98
CA ARG A 538 5.67 12.72 19.86
C ARG A 538 6.97 11.93 19.97
N HIS A 539 7.94 12.19 19.08
CA HIS A 539 9.26 11.58 19.10
C HIS A 539 10.30 12.45 19.80
N LEU A 540 9.91 13.63 20.31
CA LEU A 540 10.76 14.44 21.18
C LEU A 540 10.51 14.08 22.65
N PRO A 541 11.55 14.06 23.51
CA PRO A 541 11.35 13.87 24.96
C PRO A 541 10.53 15.01 25.59
N PRO A 542 9.66 14.72 26.58
CA PRO A 542 8.84 15.73 27.27
C PRO A 542 9.63 16.89 27.88
N ASP A 543 10.82 16.59 28.43
CA ASP A 543 11.68 17.58 29.09
C ASP A 543 12.73 18.20 28.16
N SER A 544 12.64 17.96 26.84
CA SER A 544 13.64 18.48 25.89
C SER A 544 13.45 19.96 25.61
N ASP A 545 14.58 20.70 25.49
CA ASP A 545 14.57 22.10 25.04
C ASP A 545 13.89 22.26 23.66
N HIS A 546 13.97 21.22 22.82
CA HIS A 546 13.29 21.17 21.53
C HIS A 546 11.76 21.22 21.67
N LEU A 547 11.18 20.47 22.60
CA LEU A 547 9.74 20.48 22.83
C LEU A 547 9.27 21.81 23.43
N ILE A 548 10.06 22.40 24.32
CA ILE A 548 9.80 23.73 24.89
C ILE A 548 9.83 24.81 23.80
N GLN A 549 10.82 24.78 22.90
CA GLN A 549 10.89 25.68 21.76
C GLN A 549 9.69 25.53 20.82
N LEU A 550 9.26 24.29 20.55
CA LEU A 550 8.08 24.01 19.73
C LEU A 550 6.81 24.54 20.40
N HIS A 551 6.62 24.30 21.70
CA HIS A 551 5.49 24.83 22.47
C HIS A 551 5.44 26.35 22.40
N ALA A 552 6.56 27.02 22.65
CA ALA A 552 6.66 28.48 22.57
C ALA A 552 6.36 29.01 21.17
N TRP A 553 6.79 28.31 20.11
CA TRP A 553 6.49 28.68 18.73
C TRP A 553 4.99 28.57 18.42
N VAL A 554 4.34 27.44 18.79
CA VAL A 554 2.89 27.27 18.55
C VAL A 554 2.10 28.31 19.32
N ASN A 555 2.46 28.55 20.59
CA ASN A 555 1.80 29.54 21.43
C ASN A 555 1.91 30.95 20.82
N ARG A 556 3.09 31.33 20.34
CA ARG A 556 3.31 32.62 19.66
C ARG A 556 2.47 32.72 18.38
N LEU A 557 2.47 31.67 17.55
CA LEU A 557 1.69 31.66 16.32
C LEU A 557 0.19 31.83 16.60
N CYS A 558 -0.32 31.16 17.64
CA CYS A 558 -1.69 31.29 18.12
C CYS A 558 -1.99 32.71 18.65
N ALA A 559 -1.03 33.32 19.35
CA ALA A 559 -1.17 34.65 19.92
C ALA A 559 -1.16 35.77 18.88
N GLU A 560 -0.29 35.67 17.87
CA GLU A 560 0.01 36.77 16.95
C GLU A 560 -0.74 36.72 15.61
N GLN A 561 -1.15 35.53 15.15
CA GLN A 561 -1.77 35.38 13.82
C GLN A 561 -3.30 35.35 13.90
N ASN A 562 -3.94 36.26 13.17
CA ASN A 562 -5.39 36.24 12.97
C ASN A 562 -5.75 35.29 11.83
N LEU A 563 -6.32 34.13 12.17
CA LEU A 563 -6.65 33.05 11.24
C LEU A 563 -8.17 32.84 11.20
N ASP A 564 -8.79 33.16 10.07
CA ASP A 564 -10.25 33.00 9.88
C ASP A 564 -10.70 31.61 9.37
N ASP A 565 -9.79 30.62 9.40
CA ASP A 565 -10.07 29.23 9.02
C ASP A 565 -10.21 28.32 10.25
N SER A 566 -11.41 27.76 10.45
CA SER A 566 -11.71 26.89 11.60
C SER A 566 -10.89 25.59 11.60
N GLY A 567 -10.49 25.07 10.44
CA GLY A 567 -9.68 23.87 10.33
C GLY A 567 -8.26 24.09 10.86
N MET A 568 -7.65 25.19 10.45
CA MET A 568 -6.33 25.62 10.90
C MET A 568 -6.30 25.94 12.39
N THR A 569 -7.27 26.72 12.88
CA THR A 569 -7.46 27.00 14.31
C THR A 569 -7.53 25.71 15.12
N LYS A 570 -8.33 24.73 14.67
CA LYS A 570 -8.47 23.45 15.36
C LYS A 570 -7.15 22.67 15.38
N ALA A 571 -6.42 22.64 14.27
CA ALA A 571 -5.15 21.93 14.19
C ALA A 571 -4.09 22.55 15.12
N LEU A 572 -3.95 23.88 15.12
CA LEU A 572 -2.99 24.61 15.96
C LEU A 572 -3.31 24.46 17.45
N LEU A 573 -4.58 24.65 17.85
CA LEU A 573 -4.97 24.49 19.25
C LEU A 573 -4.84 23.04 19.73
N SER A 574 -5.16 22.06 18.88
CA SER A 574 -4.96 20.65 19.22
C SER A 574 -3.48 20.34 19.45
N LEU A 575 -2.60 20.90 18.62
CA LEU A 575 -1.15 20.82 18.83
C LEU A 575 -0.72 21.54 20.11
N LEU A 576 -1.18 22.77 20.36
CA LEU A 576 -0.86 23.55 21.55
C LEU A 576 -1.26 22.81 22.83
N PHE A 577 -2.48 22.27 22.90
CA PHE A 577 -2.93 21.49 24.05
C PHE A 577 -2.14 20.20 24.21
N SER A 578 -1.84 19.48 23.12
CA SER A 578 -1.03 18.27 23.17
C SER A 578 0.39 18.54 23.68
N LEU A 579 0.99 19.68 23.33
CA LEU A 579 2.31 20.08 23.81
C LEU A 579 2.24 20.56 25.26
N THR A 580 1.23 21.36 25.60
CA THR A 580 1.03 21.87 26.97
C THR A 580 0.89 20.72 27.94
N ALA A 581 0.06 19.72 27.63
CA ALA A 581 -0.11 18.54 28.48
C ALA A 581 1.20 17.75 28.72
N GLN A 582 2.20 17.89 27.85
CA GLN A 582 3.52 17.27 28.00
C GLN A 582 4.53 18.15 28.75
N THR A 583 4.38 19.48 28.70
CA THR A 583 5.37 20.43 29.24
C THR A 583 4.93 21.14 30.52
N SER A 584 3.62 21.23 30.79
CA SER A 584 3.07 22.00 31.90
C SER A 584 1.69 21.50 32.34
N THR A 585 1.43 21.52 33.64
CA THR A 585 0.08 21.31 34.20
C THR A 585 -0.70 22.61 34.36
N SER A 586 -0.21 23.72 33.79
CA SER A 586 -0.85 25.04 33.92
C SER A 586 -2.16 25.11 33.14
N LEU A 587 -3.22 25.56 33.81
CA LEU A 587 -4.53 25.82 33.19
C LEU A 587 -4.66 27.24 32.63
N THR A 588 -3.57 28.03 32.62
CA THR A 588 -3.59 29.42 32.15
C THR A 588 -4.06 29.53 30.72
N ILE A 589 -3.55 28.69 29.81
CA ILE A 589 -3.96 28.72 28.39
C ILE A 589 -5.46 28.45 28.22
N LEU A 590 -6.03 27.52 29.00
CA LEU A 590 -7.46 27.22 28.94
C LEU A 590 -8.31 28.39 29.46
N ARG A 591 -7.88 29.02 30.56
CA ARG A 591 -8.54 30.22 31.10
C ARG A 591 -8.51 31.35 30.07
N ASP A 592 -7.34 31.61 29.51
CA ASP A 592 -7.11 32.74 28.59
C ASP A 592 -7.94 32.54 27.30
N LEU A 593 -7.97 31.33 26.74
CA LEU A 593 -8.85 31.01 25.60
C LEU A 593 -10.34 31.12 25.94
N ALA A 594 -10.75 30.76 27.16
CA ALA A 594 -12.14 30.93 27.58
C ALA A 594 -12.53 32.42 27.70
N GLN A 595 -11.61 33.27 28.14
CA GLN A 595 -11.80 34.73 28.15
C GLN A 595 -11.92 35.30 26.74
N ASP A 596 -11.05 34.88 25.82
CA ASP A 596 -11.12 35.30 24.42
C ASP A 596 -12.42 34.82 23.75
N VAL A 597 -12.89 33.60 24.06
CA VAL A 597 -14.19 33.12 23.57
C VAL A 597 -15.34 33.97 24.13
N HIS A 598 -15.30 34.32 25.43
CA HIS A 598 -16.31 35.18 26.05
C HIS A 598 -16.29 36.58 25.44
N SER A 599 -15.13 37.16 25.16
CA SER A 599 -15.01 38.48 24.51
C SER A 599 -15.58 38.49 23.09
N GLN A 600 -15.36 37.42 22.31
CA GLN A 600 -15.87 37.32 20.93
C GLN A 600 -17.35 36.91 20.85
N MET A 601 -17.85 36.10 21.78
CA MET A 601 -19.23 35.60 21.76
C MET A 601 -20.22 36.47 22.56
N GLY A 602 -19.72 37.33 23.43
CA GLY A 602 -20.53 38.19 24.30
C GLY A 602 -21.10 37.48 25.53
N ASP A 603 -21.81 38.24 26.36
CA ASP A 603 -22.54 37.72 27.51
C ASP A 603 -24.00 37.40 27.16
N ILE A 604 -24.63 36.54 27.97
CA ILE A 604 -26.05 36.26 27.85
C ILE A 604 -26.85 37.47 28.35
N ASP A 605 -26.34 38.20 29.34
CA ASP A 605 -26.91 39.44 29.82
C ASP A 605 -26.54 40.61 28.90
N GLN A 606 -27.55 41.27 28.33
CA GLN A 606 -27.36 42.37 27.38
C GLN A 606 -26.80 43.63 28.02
N ASP A 607 -26.93 43.75 29.35
CA ASP A 607 -26.47 44.92 30.11
C ASP A 607 -25.01 44.77 30.59
N VAL A 608 -24.37 43.63 30.31
CA VAL A 608 -22.97 43.36 30.68
C VAL A 608 -22.04 43.78 29.53
N GLU A 609 -21.25 44.82 29.76
CA GLU A 609 -20.12 45.16 28.89
C GLU A 609 -19.00 44.11 29.10
N VAL A 610 -18.75 43.31 28.09
CA VAL A 610 -17.65 42.34 28.10
C VAL A 610 -16.33 43.05 27.81
N GLU A 611 -15.31 42.78 28.61
CA GLU A 611 -13.98 43.34 28.40
C GLU A 611 -13.40 42.82 27.07
N ASP A 612 -12.97 43.74 26.21
CA ASP A 612 -12.24 43.41 24.98
C ASP A 612 -10.79 43.03 25.32
N GLN A 613 -10.62 41.81 25.80
CA GLN A 613 -9.33 41.16 25.97
C GLN A 613 -9.14 40.15 24.85
N THR A 614 -7.99 40.26 24.17
CA THR A 614 -7.56 39.30 23.15
C THR A 614 -6.14 38.85 23.50
N GLN A 615 -6.01 37.65 24.06
CA GLN A 615 -4.73 36.99 24.31
C GLN A 615 -4.28 36.18 23.10
N PHE A 616 -5.22 35.54 22.40
CA PHE A 616 -5.01 34.74 21.21
C PHE A 616 -5.73 35.34 20.00
N ALA A 617 -4.97 35.96 19.08
CA ALA A 617 -5.52 36.55 17.85
C ALA A 617 -6.27 35.54 16.95
N LEU A 618 -6.01 34.24 17.12
CA LEU A 618 -6.72 33.19 16.38
C LEU A 618 -8.20 33.06 16.77
N VAL A 619 -8.62 33.61 17.92
CA VAL A 619 -10.01 33.58 18.40
C VAL A 619 -10.74 34.80 17.86
N THR A 620 -11.49 34.58 16.77
CA THR A 620 -12.31 35.57 16.08
C THR A 620 -13.79 35.20 16.26
N PRO A 621 -14.75 36.06 15.87
CA PRO A 621 -16.17 35.71 15.94
C PRO A 621 -16.53 34.43 15.18
N ARG A 622 -15.75 34.08 14.14
CA ARG A 622 -15.96 32.88 13.33
C ARG A 622 -15.31 31.64 13.92
N THR A 623 -14.19 31.78 14.63
CA THR A 623 -13.46 30.65 15.22
C THR A 623 -13.79 30.43 16.69
N ALA A 624 -14.43 31.38 17.39
CA ALA A 624 -14.82 31.23 18.78
C ALA A 624 -15.69 29.98 19.05
N PRO A 625 -16.71 29.63 18.22
CA PRO A 625 -17.49 28.41 18.43
C PRO A 625 -16.67 27.10 18.37
N PRO A 626 -15.82 26.83 17.35
CA PRO A 626 -14.97 25.64 17.37
C PRO A 626 -13.88 25.69 18.47
N VAL A 627 -13.38 26.87 18.85
CA VAL A 627 -12.45 27.02 19.98
C VAL A 627 -13.12 26.62 21.29
N LEU A 628 -14.35 27.09 21.56
CA LEU A 628 -15.14 26.70 22.74
C LEU A 628 -15.27 25.18 22.86
N ALA A 629 -15.60 24.49 21.77
CA ALA A 629 -15.71 23.03 21.76
C ALA A 629 -14.38 22.33 22.12
N LEU A 630 -13.24 22.88 21.69
CA LEU A 630 -11.91 22.35 22.03
C LEU A 630 -11.53 22.62 23.48
N VAL A 631 -11.81 23.82 23.99
CA VAL A 631 -11.59 24.19 25.39
C VAL A 631 -12.39 23.28 26.31
N LEU A 632 -13.70 23.10 26.04
CA LEU A 632 -14.56 22.20 26.82
C LEU A 632 -14.03 20.76 26.81
N GLY A 633 -13.68 20.22 25.64
CA GLY A 633 -13.13 18.87 25.54
C GLY A 633 -11.80 18.70 26.29
N GLN A 634 -10.99 19.76 26.42
CA GLN A 634 -9.76 19.71 27.21
C GLN A 634 -10.04 19.87 28.71
N VAL A 635 -11.02 20.68 29.11
CA VAL A 635 -11.48 20.78 30.50
C VAL A 635 -12.01 19.43 31.00
N ASP A 636 -12.80 18.73 30.19
CA ASP A 636 -13.30 17.39 30.52
C ASP A 636 -12.15 16.41 30.82
N ARG A 637 -11.09 16.41 30.00
CA ARG A 637 -9.89 15.58 30.26
C ARG A 637 -9.18 15.93 31.55
N VAL A 638 -9.03 17.22 31.85
CA VAL A 638 -8.41 17.67 33.12
C VAL A 638 -9.26 17.23 34.30
N LEU A 639 -10.59 17.30 34.20
CA LEU A 639 -11.50 16.83 35.24
C LEU A 639 -11.41 15.31 35.44
N GLU A 640 -11.28 14.52 34.36
CA GLU A 640 -11.04 13.07 34.44
C GLU A 640 -9.73 12.75 35.19
N GLU A 641 -8.66 13.51 34.95
CA GLU A 641 -7.39 13.37 35.68
C GLU A 641 -7.55 13.70 37.17
N VAL A 642 -8.26 14.78 37.49
CA VAL A 642 -8.55 15.19 38.88
C VAL A 642 -9.38 14.11 39.60
N ASP A 643 -10.43 13.59 38.95
CA ASP A 643 -11.26 12.52 39.48
C ASP A 643 -10.44 11.25 39.75
N TRP A 644 -9.52 10.90 38.83
CA TRP A 644 -8.60 9.78 39.02
C TRP A 644 -7.69 9.99 40.23
N VAL A 645 -7.10 11.18 40.40
CA VAL A 645 -6.26 11.51 41.56
C VAL A 645 -7.06 11.43 42.85
N ILE A 646 -8.26 12.02 42.89
CA ILE A 646 -9.15 11.97 44.06
C ILE A 646 -9.51 10.52 44.40
N GLY A 647 -9.83 9.71 43.39
CA GLY A 647 -10.13 8.29 43.54
C GLY A 647 -8.96 7.51 44.14
N LYS A 648 -7.75 7.76 43.65
CA LYS A 648 -6.53 7.16 44.19
C LYS A 648 -6.27 7.56 45.64
N MET A 649 -6.38 8.86 45.96
CA MET A 649 -6.20 9.34 47.34
C MET A 649 -7.22 8.73 48.31
N LYS A 650 -8.49 8.60 47.88
CA LYS A 650 -9.52 7.95 48.70
C LYS A 650 -9.21 6.48 48.97
N ALA A 651 -8.67 5.76 47.98
CA ALA A 651 -8.28 4.35 48.12
C ALA A 651 -7.04 4.15 49.01
N GLU A 652 -6.12 5.12 49.04
CA GLU A 652 -4.95 5.09 49.94
C GLU A 652 -5.32 5.45 51.39
N LEU A 653 -6.43 6.18 51.59
CA LEU A 653 -6.97 6.55 52.90
C LEU A 653 -7.94 5.51 53.49
N SER A 654 -8.41 4.56 52.69
CA SER A 654 -9.28 3.44 53.10
C SER A 654 -8.47 2.18 53.37
#